data_AF-A0A933B930-F1
#
_entry.id   AF-A0A933B930-F1
#
_cell.length_a   1.000
_cell.length_b   1.000
_cell.length_c   1.000
_cell.angle_alpha   90.00
_cell.angle_beta   90.00
_cell.angle_gamma   90.00
#
_symmetry.space_group_name_H-M   'P 1'
#
loop_
_entity.id
_entity.type
_entity.pdbx_description
1 polymer ?
#
loop_
_entity_poly.entity_id
_entity_poly.type
_entity_poly.pdbx_seq_one_letter_code
_entity_poly.pdbx_strand_id
1 'polypeptide(L)'
;MRSGWSMFAERRAGARALLAPALAACAVLAGSVRAAPPRSEPWNPAASLSSEPAPRTLRLVWGTSEEDPARALDRLARAGFHVAVSVPPHVYYVLGRSTMGAALPEGFAFAAVPEGGADPGGAAIPGHATHEGPTFQGGDLFGGVADVLAPVGSPGGTGAWTPRAAPARTPGAAPSGNLAGLPYGARWFDTSEFMIGRIAVSILFPESDGTIDPNRYDWTPALRDSVVRAAVRGLAHWSVFAARRGVPVSFVIEVHPGLATRYEPIDRTVAEEKSWIRDALVSLLGYQGDAITLSYDVANAARARLGAQWAALIFAVQNDADPDGAFPDGVISHAELGGPYFVTPIKNGFSAFQGATLDTYIEHEMAHTFWALDEHLPFSGWWACSYRTGYLNQPNWNSLVPAAGYCWPIIAQCLMKGNYPDSVCTFTEAQIGWADRNLNGVPDLVETRPAAFPDSEQYRATAGPPVTLTGSAREIPVPNENPWFHYGYRDTISIATIDSVRFRVNNGPPQSAEPTDGVFDSGRESFRASLGALPAGTYLVDWDVWNSNGLSNLTAPTTTVTLSAPSAPAGVDGGAATPRGISLRLGPSPGDGSVRFLLRGEAGAEGHASVFDVAGRLVARWTVRVPSTGVSTWAWDGADGDGAPVPSGLYFATVELAGRTITRRLVVAR
;
A
#
# COMPACT_ATOMS: atom_id res chain seq x y z
N MET A 1 51.72 11.12 54.69
CA MET A 1 53.01 10.71 55.31
C MET A 1 53.75 9.80 54.34
N ARG A 2 54.96 10.21 53.92
CA ARG A 2 56.12 9.43 53.40
C ARG A 2 55.89 8.44 52.23
N SER A 3 56.31 8.72 50.98
CA SER A 3 57.67 8.55 50.37
C SER A 3 58.13 7.07 50.35
N GLY A 4 58.65 6.44 49.30
CA GLY A 4 59.16 6.82 47.98
C GLY A 4 60.16 5.73 47.48
N TRP A 5 60.48 5.73 46.17
CA TRP A 5 61.75 5.24 45.54
C TRP A 5 62.01 3.71 45.53
N SER A 6 62.72 3.04 44.60
CA SER A 6 63.58 3.30 43.41
C SER A 6 63.84 1.90 42.77
N MET A 7 63.72 1.66 41.46
CA MET A 7 64.72 1.75 40.36
C MET A 7 65.94 0.78 40.42
N PHE A 8 66.39 0.35 39.21
CA PHE A 8 67.60 -0.40 38.74
C PHE A 8 67.26 -1.77 38.07
N ALA A 9 67.29 -1.96 36.73
CA ALA A 9 68.39 -1.96 35.72
C ALA A 9 69.33 -3.20 35.89
N GLU A 10 69.87 -3.93 34.89
CA GLU A 10 69.90 -4.00 33.42
C GLU A 10 70.84 -5.19 33.05
N ARG A 11 70.89 -5.61 31.77
CA ARG A 11 71.94 -6.42 31.04
C ARG A 11 71.74 -7.95 30.94
N ARG A 12 72.15 -8.67 29.88
CA ARG A 12 72.39 -8.50 28.41
C ARG A 12 72.98 -9.85 27.94
N ALA A 13 72.58 -10.33 26.75
CA ALA A 13 73.29 -11.24 25.81
C ALA A 13 73.65 -12.67 26.30
N GLY A 14 73.60 -13.75 25.50
CA GLY A 14 73.33 -13.99 24.08
C GLY A 14 73.89 -15.38 23.71
N ALA A 15 73.32 -16.07 22.73
CA ALA A 15 74.00 -17.07 21.89
C ALA A 15 73.08 -17.52 20.73
N ARG A 16 73.60 -17.41 19.51
CA ARG A 16 73.06 -17.90 18.23
C ARG A 16 73.67 -19.27 17.90
N ALA A 17 73.02 -19.95 16.92
CA ALA A 17 73.49 -21.01 16.01
C ALA A 17 72.88 -22.41 16.30
N LEU A 18 72.45 -23.25 15.35
CA LEU A 18 72.41 -23.26 13.87
C LEU A 18 71.57 -24.51 13.43
N LEU A 19 70.99 -24.45 12.22
CA LEU A 19 70.71 -25.55 11.25
C LEU A 19 69.55 -26.56 11.48
N ALA A 20 68.63 -26.58 10.49
CA ALA A 20 67.73 -27.69 10.13
C ALA A 20 68.47 -28.72 9.23
N PRO A 21 67.95 -29.95 8.98
CA PRO A 21 66.88 -30.15 7.98
C PRO A 21 65.86 -31.27 8.27
N ALA A 22 64.86 -31.36 7.39
CA ALA A 22 63.68 -32.21 7.37
C ALA A 22 63.93 -33.73 7.25
N LEU A 23 63.03 -34.56 7.79
CA LEU A 23 62.25 -35.61 7.10
C LEU A 23 61.56 -36.59 8.07
N ALA A 24 60.25 -36.77 7.87
CA ALA A 24 59.44 -37.99 8.06
C ALA A 24 59.63 -38.87 9.31
N ALA A 25 58.62 -38.91 10.19
CA ALA A 25 57.76 -40.10 10.43
C ALA A 25 56.98 -40.00 11.76
N CYS A 26 55.82 -40.67 11.77
CA CYS A 26 55.00 -41.06 12.92
C CYS A 26 53.95 -40.06 13.45
N ALA A 27 52.80 -40.18 12.78
CA ALA A 27 51.43 -40.21 13.28
C ALA A 27 51.17 -40.35 14.79
N VAL A 28 49.96 -39.86 15.13
CA VAL A 28 49.13 -40.10 16.31
C VAL A 28 49.29 -39.07 17.44
N LEU A 29 48.48 -38.02 17.37
CA LEU A 29 47.58 -37.51 18.42
C LEU A 29 46.89 -36.22 17.91
N ALA A 30 45.94 -36.37 16.99
CA ALA A 30 45.01 -35.29 16.65
C ALA A 30 43.98 -35.20 17.78
N GLY A 31 44.18 -34.23 18.68
CA GLY A 31 43.14 -33.79 19.60
C GLY A 31 41.95 -33.27 18.78
N SER A 32 40.78 -33.80 19.08
CA SER A 32 39.49 -33.37 18.55
C SER A 32 39.28 -31.88 18.83
N VAL A 33 39.53 -31.03 17.84
CA VAL A 33 38.87 -29.73 17.75
C VAL A 33 37.38 -30.06 17.65
N ARG A 34 36.61 -29.79 18.71
CA ARG A 34 35.15 -29.80 18.62
C ARG A 34 34.78 -28.86 17.50
N ALA A 35 34.31 -29.42 16.40
CA ALA A 35 33.57 -28.68 15.39
C ALA A 35 32.49 -27.89 16.13
N ALA A 36 32.38 -26.60 15.82
CA ALA A 36 31.21 -25.82 16.21
C ALA A 36 29.96 -26.64 15.84
N PRO A 37 28.93 -26.68 16.71
CA PRO A 37 27.70 -27.38 16.37
C PRO A 37 27.21 -26.87 15.01
N PRO A 38 26.62 -27.74 14.17
CA PRO A 38 26.05 -27.31 12.91
C PRO A 38 25.15 -26.10 13.18
N ARG A 39 25.32 -25.04 12.37
CA ARG A 39 24.43 -23.87 12.41
C ARG A 39 23.00 -24.41 12.44
N SER A 40 22.28 -24.15 13.52
CA SER A 40 20.87 -24.50 13.65
C SER A 40 20.16 -24.02 12.39
N GLU A 41 19.29 -24.85 11.81
CA GLU A 41 18.44 -24.41 10.70
C GLU A 41 17.77 -23.08 11.09
N PRO A 42 17.65 -22.13 10.15
CA PRO A 42 16.92 -20.90 10.40
C PRO A 42 15.49 -21.26 10.84
N TRP A 43 15.05 -20.67 11.96
CA TRP A 43 13.71 -20.90 12.49
C TRP A 43 12.64 -20.62 11.43
N ASN A 44 11.68 -21.52 11.28
CA ASN A 44 10.59 -21.43 10.33
C ASN A 44 9.25 -21.79 11.03
N PRO A 45 8.28 -20.87 11.08
CA PRO A 45 7.01 -21.10 11.77
C PRO A 45 6.09 -22.12 11.06
N ALA A 46 6.36 -22.47 9.79
CA ALA A 46 5.49 -23.34 9.00
C ALA A 46 5.27 -24.71 9.63
N ALA A 47 6.31 -25.30 10.24
CA ALA A 47 6.21 -26.58 10.92
C ALA A 47 5.22 -26.52 12.09
N SER A 48 5.35 -25.50 12.95
CA SER A 48 4.45 -25.30 14.09
C SER A 48 3.01 -25.03 13.65
N LEU A 49 2.80 -24.28 12.57
CA LEU A 49 1.46 -23.99 12.04
C LEU A 49 0.78 -25.23 11.44
N SER A 50 1.57 -26.14 10.87
CA SER A 50 1.05 -27.39 10.29
C SER A 50 0.70 -28.47 11.32
N SER A 51 1.28 -28.42 12.51
CA SER A 51 1.02 -29.37 13.59
C SER A 51 -0.23 -29.04 14.41
N GLU A 52 -0.72 -27.80 14.31
CA GLU A 52 -1.89 -27.32 15.05
C GLU A 52 -3.18 -27.45 14.23
N PRO A 53 -4.33 -27.70 14.87
CA PRO A 53 -5.62 -27.64 14.19
C PRO A 53 -5.84 -26.26 13.56
N ALA A 54 -6.29 -26.23 12.31
CA ALA A 54 -6.72 -24.98 11.70
C ALA A 54 -7.89 -24.36 12.48
N PRO A 55 -8.01 -23.03 12.54
CA PRO A 55 -9.20 -22.38 13.10
C PRO A 55 -10.48 -22.92 12.46
N ARG A 56 -11.57 -23.09 13.23
CA ARG A 56 -12.79 -23.84 12.80
C ARG A 56 -13.40 -23.38 11.47
N THR A 57 -13.23 -22.12 11.09
CA THR A 57 -13.77 -21.53 9.85
C THR A 57 -12.80 -21.59 8.67
N LEU A 58 -11.57 -22.05 8.91
CA LEU A 58 -10.47 -22.06 7.96
C LEU A 58 -10.03 -23.49 7.63
N ARG A 59 -9.40 -23.65 6.48
CA ARG A 59 -8.70 -24.87 6.08
C ARG A 59 -7.26 -24.52 5.73
N LEU A 60 -6.32 -25.31 6.23
CA LEU A 60 -4.92 -25.17 5.89
C LEU A 60 -4.66 -25.77 4.49
N VAL A 61 -4.13 -24.94 3.61
CA VAL A 61 -3.58 -25.30 2.32
C VAL A 61 -2.06 -25.14 2.39
N TRP A 62 -1.35 -26.21 2.03
CA TRP A 62 0.09 -26.28 1.97
C TRP A 62 0.59 -26.03 0.55
N GLY A 63 1.50 -25.06 0.39
CA GLY A 63 2.20 -24.77 -0.86
C GLY A 63 3.51 -25.56 -0.97
N THR A 64 3.75 -26.21 -2.11
CA THR A 64 4.89 -27.11 -2.32
C THR A 64 6.12 -26.47 -2.98
N SER A 65 6.15 -25.14 -3.17
CA SER A 65 7.21 -24.46 -3.94
C SER A 65 7.68 -23.12 -3.34
N GLU A 66 8.95 -22.77 -3.57
CA GLU A 66 9.53 -21.42 -3.43
C GLU A 66 9.05 -20.46 -4.54
N GLU A 67 7.77 -20.53 -4.93
CA GLU A 67 7.20 -19.55 -5.86
C GLU A 67 7.13 -18.18 -5.16
N ASP A 68 7.21 -17.11 -5.94
CA ASP A 68 6.89 -15.77 -5.49
C ASP A 68 5.56 -15.73 -4.69
N PRO A 69 5.56 -15.24 -3.45
CA PRO A 69 4.38 -15.25 -2.59
C PRO A 69 3.17 -14.54 -3.18
N ALA A 70 3.36 -13.41 -3.87
CA ALA A 70 2.28 -12.64 -4.48
C ALA A 70 1.63 -13.47 -5.60
N ARG A 71 2.45 -14.10 -6.45
CA ARG A 71 1.98 -14.98 -7.52
C ARG A 71 1.20 -16.19 -6.99
N ALA A 72 1.68 -16.82 -5.91
CA ALA A 72 1.01 -17.95 -5.27
C ALA A 72 -0.40 -17.56 -4.77
N LEU A 73 -0.52 -16.41 -4.10
CA LEU A 73 -1.79 -15.86 -3.63
C LEU A 73 -2.74 -15.56 -4.79
N ASP A 74 -2.24 -14.98 -5.88
CA ASP A 74 -3.05 -14.68 -7.06
C ASP A 74 -3.55 -15.95 -7.76
N ARG A 75 -2.75 -17.03 -7.77
CA ARG A 75 -3.18 -18.34 -8.30
C ARG A 75 -4.32 -18.93 -7.47
N LEU A 76 -4.24 -18.86 -6.14
CA LEU A 76 -5.31 -19.30 -5.25
C LEU A 76 -6.59 -18.47 -5.44
N ALA A 77 -6.46 -17.14 -5.51
CA ALA A 77 -7.58 -16.23 -5.74
C ALA A 77 -8.28 -16.50 -7.08
N ARG A 78 -7.51 -16.67 -8.18
CA ARG A 78 -8.06 -17.01 -9.51
C ARG A 78 -8.77 -18.37 -9.53
N ALA A 79 -8.37 -19.31 -8.68
CA ALA A 79 -9.05 -20.59 -8.52
C ALA A 79 -10.27 -20.52 -7.59
N GLY A 80 -10.64 -19.33 -7.12
CA GLY A 80 -11.82 -19.09 -6.28
C GLY A 80 -11.58 -19.30 -4.78
N PHE A 81 -10.34 -19.50 -4.35
CA PHE A 81 -10.01 -19.66 -2.93
C PHE A 81 -9.79 -18.29 -2.28
N HIS A 82 -10.55 -18.01 -1.21
CA HIS A 82 -10.35 -16.82 -0.40
C HIS A 82 -9.33 -17.13 0.69
N VAL A 83 -8.11 -16.61 0.53
CA VAL A 83 -7.07 -16.68 1.55
C VAL A 83 -7.38 -15.67 2.65
N ALA A 84 -7.56 -16.15 3.88
CA ALA A 84 -7.76 -15.29 5.05
C ALA A 84 -6.42 -14.79 5.57
N VAL A 85 -5.51 -15.71 5.88
CA VAL A 85 -4.15 -15.40 6.36
C VAL A 85 -3.18 -16.38 5.74
N SER A 86 -1.97 -15.93 5.42
CA SER A 86 -0.90 -16.79 4.94
C SER A 86 0.42 -16.47 5.62
N VAL A 87 1.28 -17.48 5.72
CA VAL A 87 2.70 -17.37 6.10
C VAL A 87 3.49 -18.04 4.97
N PRO A 88 3.78 -17.31 3.88
CA PRO A 88 4.47 -17.85 2.72
C PRO A 88 5.88 -18.39 3.06
N PRO A 89 6.42 -19.32 2.26
CA PRO A 89 5.84 -19.83 1.00
C PRO A 89 4.90 -21.04 1.19
N HIS A 90 4.71 -21.53 2.42
CA HIS A 90 4.08 -22.85 2.62
C HIS A 90 2.67 -22.80 3.20
N VAL A 91 2.33 -21.82 4.04
CA VAL A 91 1.10 -21.87 4.84
C VAL A 91 0.06 -20.89 4.30
N TYR A 92 -1.09 -21.41 3.89
CA TYR A 92 -2.22 -20.61 3.43
C TYR A 92 -3.52 -21.08 4.10
N TYR A 93 -4.09 -20.26 4.98
CA TYR A 93 -5.39 -20.53 5.57
C TYR A 93 -6.49 -19.94 4.69
N VAL A 94 -7.31 -20.81 4.09
CA VAL A 94 -8.43 -20.41 3.23
C VAL A 94 -9.76 -20.55 3.95
N LEU A 95 -10.73 -19.69 3.64
CA LEU A 95 -12.08 -19.80 4.21
C LEU A 95 -12.73 -21.11 3.79
N GLY A 96 -13.25 -21.91 4.74
CA GLY A 96 -13.79 -23.24 4.47
C GLY A 96 -14.91 -23.26 3.41
N ARG A 97 -15.74 -22.20 3.34
CA ARG A 97 -16.80 -22.06 2.33
C ARG A 97 -16.27 -21.98 0.89
N SER A 98 -15.07 -21.45 0.69
CA SER A 98 -14.42 -21.38 -0.63
C SER A 98 -13.92 -22.74 -1.15
N THR A 99 -14.05 -23.81 -0.34
CA THR A 99 -13.48 -25.13 -0.66
C THR A 99 -14.51 -26.18 -1.13
N MET A 100 -15.79 -25.79 -1.29
CA MET A 100 -16.81 -26.72 -1.79
C MET A 100 -16.70 -26.91 -3.32
N GLY A 101 -16.12 -28.04 -3.74
CA GLY A 101 -16.15 -28.51 -5.13
C GLY A 101 -15.03 -27.97 -6.05
N ALA A 102 -14.17 -27.07 -5.57
CA ALA A 102 -13.03 -26.56 -6.33
C ALA A 102 -11.77 -27.42 -6.14
N ALA A 103 -11.09 -27.75 -7.24
CA ALA A 103 -9.77 -28.38 -7.19
C ALA A 103 -8.70 -27.32 -6.89
N LEU A 104 -7.79 -27.62 -5.96
CA LEU A 104 -6.64 -26.77 -5.70
C LEU A 104 -5.74 -26.69 -6.96
N PRO A 105 -5.12 -25.53 -7.24
CA PRO A 105 -4.13 -25.42 -8.31
C PRO A 105 -2.94 -26.36 -8.08
N GLU A 106 -2.23 -26.69 -9.16
CA GLU A 106 -0.99 -27.46 -9.06
C GLU A 106 0.02 -26.79 -8.11
N GLY A 107 0.63 -27.61 -7.24
CA GLY A 107 1.55 -27.16 -6.20
C GLY A 107 0.88 -26.78 -4.87
N PHE A 108 -0.43 -27.00 -4.72
CA PHE A 108 -1.14 -26.84 -3.46
C PHE A 108 -1.85 -28.12 -3.04
N ALA A 109 -1.85 -28.41 -1.74
CA ALA A 109 -2.57 -29.53 -1.15
C ALA A 109 -3.23 -29.12 0.16
N PHE A 110 -4.39 -29.69 0.49
CA PHE A 110 -4.93 -29.54 1.84
C PHE A 110 -4.04 -30.29 2.83
N ALA A 111 -3.71 -29.66 3.96
CA ALA A 111 -3.04 -30.37 5.04
C ALA A 111 -3.97 -31.46 5.61
N ALA A 112 -3.40 -32.60 5.99
CA ALA A 112 -4.16 -33.67 6.64
C ALA A 112 -4.70 -33.16 7.99
N VAL A 113 -5.99 -33.35 8.25
CA VAL A 113 -6.58 -33.10 9.56
C VAL A 113 -6.05 -34.18 10.51
N PRO A 114 -5.45 -33.83 11.67
CA PRO A 114 -5.08 -34.83 12.66
C PRO A 114 -6.33 -35.63 13.06
N GLU A 115 -6.31 -36.95 12.88
CA GLU A 115 -7.41 -37.84 13.26
C GLU A 115 -7.66 -37.74 14.77
N GLY A 116 -8.74 -37.08 15.21
CA GLY A 116 -9.06 -36.99 16.64
C GLY A 116 -10.27 -36.14 17.09
N GLY A 117 -10.84 -35.27 16.25
CA GLY A 117 -11.98 -34.43 16.64
C GLY A 117 -13.31 -34.88 16.02
N ALA A 118 -14.08 -35.73 16.72
CA ALA A 118 -15.43 -36.08 16.30
C ALA A 118 -16.40 -34.88 16.47
N ASP A 119 -17.18 -34.62 15.43
CA ASP A 119 -18.25 -33.63 15.31
C ASP A 119 -19.47 -34.02 16.19
N PRO A 120 -19.87 -33.23 17.20
CA PRO A 120 -21.16 -33.42 17.84
C PRO A 120 -22.20 -32.56 17.11
N GLY A 121 -22.78 -33.14 16.06
CA GLY A 121 -24.21 -33.09 15.76
C GLY A 121 -24.88 -31.73 15.59
N GLY A 122 -25.31 -31.46 14.36
CA GLY A 122 -26.29 -30.42 14.07
C GLY A 122 -27.57 -30.54 14.88
N ALA A 123 -28.05 -29.40 15.39
CA ALA A 123 -29.43 -29.19 15.76
C ALA A 123 -29.82 -27.74 15.47
N ALA A 124 -31.03 -27.58 14.94
CA ALA A 124 -31.58 -26.38 14.33
C ALA A 124 -31.74 -25.19 15.29
N ILE A 125 -31.69 -23.99 14.70
CA ILE A 125 -32.07 -22.71 15.32
C ILE A 125 -33.59 -22.65 15.50
N PRO A 126 -34.09 -22.23 16.68
CA PRO A 126 -35.25 -21.35 16.68
C PRO A 126 -35.17 -20.18 17.68
N GLY A 127 -35.56 -18.98 17.22
CA GLY A 127 -36.35 -18.01 17.99
C GLY A 127 -35.62 -16.93 18.79
N HIS A 128 -35.85 -15.66 18.42
CA HIS A 128 -35.63 -14.47 19.24
C HIS A 128 -36.44 -14.49 20.55
N ALA A 129 -35.82 -14.12 21.70
CA ALA A 129 -36.43 -13.31 22.76
C ALA A 129 -35.41 -12.85 23.84
N THR A 130 -35.37 -11.53 24.05
CA THR A 130 -35.16 -10.70 25.27
C THR A 130 -34.37 -11.19 26.52
N HIS A 131 -33.46 -10.32 26.96
CA HIS A 131 -33.01 -10.01 28.33
C HIS A 131 -33.12 -11.08 29.44
N GLU A 132 -31.97 -11.56 29.91
CA GLU A 132 -31.43 -11.43 31.29
C GLU A 132 -30.14 -12.25 31.35
N GLY A 133 -29.09 -11.70 31.97
CA GLY A 133 -27.77 -12.36 31.99
C GLY A 133 -27.78 -13.67 32.78
N PRO A 134 -26.96 -14.65 32.36
CA PRO A 134 -26.39 -15.57 33.33
C PRO A 134 -24.88 -15.78 33.18
N THR A 135 -24.31 -16.11 34.34
CA THR A 135 -22.99 -16.67 34.62
C THR A 135 -22.47 -17.68 33.59
N PHE A 136 -21.22 -17.49 33.16
CA PHE A 136 -20.47 -18.44 32.33
C PHE A 136 -20.10 -19.69 33.14
N GLN A 137 -20.66 -20.84 32.74
CA GLN A 137 -20.09 -22.16 33.02
C GLN A 137 -19.43 -22.71 31.75
N GLY A 138 -18.11 -22.91 31.84
CA GLY A 138 -17.33 -24.01 31.26
C GLY A 138 -17.53 -24.38 29.79
N GLY A 139 -16.60 -23.94 28.95
CA GLY A 139 -16.34 -24.51 27.62
C GLY A 139 -15.22 -23.76 26.92
N ASP A 140 -13.97 -24.17 27.13
CA ASP A 140 -12.80 -23.69 26.39
C ASP A 140 -12.93 -24.11 24.91
N LEU A 141 -13.41 -23.17 24.08
CA LEU A 141 -13.72 -23.41 22.66
C LEU A 141 -12.55 -23.07 21.72
N PHE A 142 -11.45 -22.49 22.21
CA PHE A 142 -10.34 -21.99 21.38
C PHE A 142 -8.92 -22.25 21.91
N GLY A 143 -8.75 -22.98 23.03
CA GLY A 143 -7.45 -23.50 23.46
C GLY A 143 -6.44 -22.48 23.99
N GLY A 144 -6.84 -21.20 24.16
CA GLY A 144 -5.97 -20.14 24.68
C GLY A 144 -5.84 -20.11 26.21
N VAL A 145 -6.61 -20.94 26.94
CA VAL A 145 -6.61 -20.94 28.41
C VAL A 145 -5.37 -21.65 28.98
N ALA A 146 -4.71 -22.51 28.21
CA ALA A 146 -3.48 -23.20 28.62
C ALA A 146 -2.25 -22.27 28.70
N ASP A 147 -2.31 -21.09 28.08
CA ASP A 147 -1.17 -20.17 27.93
C ASP A 147 -1.23 -18.94 28.87
N VAL A 148 -2.24 -18.85 29.76
CA VAL A 148 -2.44 -17.70 30.66
C VAL A 148 -2.10 -18.06 32.11
N LEU A 149 -1.06 -17.41 32.67
CA LEU A 149 -0.71 -17.50 34.10
C LEU A 149 -1.55 -16.54 34.97
N ALA A 150 -1.92 -16.98 36.16
CA ALA A 150 -2.94 -16.35 37.02
C ALA A 150 -2.52 -15.00 37.67
N PRO A 151 -3.46 -14.04 37.84
CA PRO A 151 -3.17 -12.67 38.29
C PRO A 151 -3.20 -12.46 39.82
N VAL A 152 -2.46 -11.45 40.31
CA VAL A 152 -2.42 -11.03 41.74
C VAL A 152 -2.53 -9.50 41.89
N GLY A 153 -3.70 -9.00 42.37
CA GLY A 153 -4.00 -7.74 43.10
C GLY A 153 -3.27 -6.40 42.86
N SER A 154 -4.03 -5.34 42.51
CA SER A 154 -3.59 -3.94 42.27
C SER A 154 -3.83 -2.97 43.45
N PRO A 155 -3.17 -1.78 43.46
CA PRO A 155 -3.92 -0.52 43.60
C PRO A 155 -3.34 0.75 42.89
N GLY A 156 -4.21 1.46 42.13
CA GLY A 156 -4.56 2.90 42.14
C GLY A 156 -3.56 4.07 41.92
N GLY A 157 -3.84 4.95 40.94
CA GLY A 157 -3.40 6.36 40.91
C GLY A 157 -3.55 7.09 39.56
N THR A 158 -4.21 8.26 39.52
CA THR A 158 -4.62 9.02 38.31
C THR A 158 -3.80 10.30 38.07
N GLY A 159 -3.55 10.66 36.80
CA GLY A 159 -3.00 11.98 36.40
C GLY A 159 -3.19 12.27 34.89
N ALA A 160 -3.89 13.36 34.56
CA ALA A 160 -4.27 13.74 33.20
C ALA A 160 -3.14 14.44 32.42
N TRP A 161 -3.01 14.15 31.12
CA TRP A 161 -2.02 14.74 30.20
C TRP A 161 -2.71 15.57 29.11
N THR A 162 -2.14 16.73 28.76
CA THR A 162 -2.62 17.62 27.70
C THR A 162 -1.72 17.50 26.46
N PRO A 163 -2.27 17.38 25.23
CA PRO A 163 -1.47 17.20 24.03
C PRO A 163 -0.76 18.51 23.65
N ARG A 164 0.55 18.42 23.45
CA ARG A 164 1.39 19.55 23.06
C ARG A 164 1.62 19.50 21.55
N ALA A 165 1.29 20.59 20.86
CA ALA A 165 1.41 20.73 19.42
C ALA A 165 2.85 20.44 18.93
N ALA A 166 2.97 19.59 17.91
CA ALA A 166 4.23 19.28 17.26
C ALA A 166 4.75 20.50 16.45
N PRO A 167 6.06 20.77 16.46
CA PRO A 167 6.64 21.87 15.70
C PRO A 167 6.62 21.56 14.19
N ALA A 168 6.25 22.57 13.41
CA ALA A 168 6.26 22.53 11.95
C ALA A 168 7.69 22.24 11.42
N ARG A 169 7.82 21.25 10.52
CA ARG A 169 9.03 21.03 9.71
C ARG A 169 8.70 21.02 8.22
N THR A 170 9.62 21.65 7.49
CA THR A 170 9.71 21.84 6.05
C THR A 170 9.77 20.51 5.27
N PRO A 171 9.28 20.47 4.02
CA PRO A 171 9.18 19.25 3.23
C PRO A 171 10.56 18.83 2.73
N GLY A 172 11.17 17.87 3.42
CA GLY A 172 12.33 17.13 2.95
C GLY A 172 11.89 15.97 2.08
N ALA A 173 12.52 15.82 0.92
CA ALA A 173 12.26 14.76 -0.05
C ALA A 173 12.25 13.37 0.62
N ALA A 174 11.15 12.63 0.42
CA ALA A 174 11.05 11.23 0.81
C ALA A 174 12.16 10.41 0.10
N PRO A 175 12.86 9.50 0.82
CA PRO A 175 13.81 8.61 0.18
C PRO A 175 13.09 7.69 -0.81
N SER A 176 13.80 7.35 -1.89
CA SER A 176 13.33 6.53 -3.01
C SER A 176 13.19 5.05 -2.63
N GLY A 177 12.32 4.73 -1.67
CA GLY A 177 11.80 3.38 -1.49
C GLY A 177 11.08 2.96 -2.78
N ASN A 178 11.12 1.67 -3.12
CA ASN A 178 10.50 1.16 -4.33
C ASN A 178 8.96 1.34 -4.23
N LEU A 179 8.42 2.42 -4.79
CA LEU A 179 6.98 2.78 -4.75
C LEU A 179 6.12 1.91 -5.69
N ALA A 180 6.68 0.83 -6.22
CA ALA A 180 5.96 -0.11 -7.06
C ALA A 180 4.75 -0.70 -6.33
N GLY A 181 3.63 -0.81 -7.04
CA GLY A 181 2.40 -1.43 -6.52
C GLY A 181 1.63 -0.59 -5.49
N LEU A 182 1.91 0.72 -5.34
CA LEU A 182 1.01 1.60 -4.55
C LEU A 182 -0.42 1.58 -5.12
N PRO A 183 -1.46 1.54 -4.26
CA PRO A 183 -2.82 1.82 -4.69
C PRO A 183 -2.90 3.14 -5.47
N TYR A 184 -3.84 3.23 -6.39
CA TYR A 184 -3.97 4.43 -7.21
C TYR A 184 -4.35 5.63 -6.35
N GLY A 185 -3.52 6.67 -6.38
CA GLY A 185 -3.67 7.87 -5.56
C GLY A 185 -2.92 7.83 -4.22
N ALA A 186 -2.38 6.68 -3.82
CA ALA A 186 -1.62 6.53 -2.59
C ALA A 186 -0.19 7.09 -2.72
N ARG A 187 0.35 7.51 -1.59
CA ARG A 187 1.73 7.93 -1.38
C ARG A 187 2.41 7.01 -0.37
N TRP A 188 3.70 7.28 -0.15
CA TRP A 188 4.57 6.46 0.68
C TRP A 188 4.08 6.27 2.13
N PHE A 189 3.38 7.25 2.70
CA PHE A 189 2.81 7.17 4.06
C PHE A 189 1.47 6.42 4.14
N ASP A 190 0.85 6.10 3.00
CA ASP A 190 -0.47 5.48 2.94
C ASP A 190 -0.34 3.96 3.01
N THR A 191 0.06 3.44 4.16
CA THR A 191 0.24 1.99 4.35
C THR A 191 -1.01 1.30 4.92
N SER A 192 -1.96 2.02 5.51
CA SER A 192 -3.10 1.42 6.19
C SER A 192 -4.31 2.37 6.29
N GLU A 193 -4.73 2.92 5.14
CA GLU A 193 -5.83 3.91 5.10
C GLU A 193 -7.22 3.30 5.33
N PHE A 194 -7.46 2.09 4.86
CA PHE A 194 -8.67 1.31 5.11
C PHE A 194 -8.42 -0.19 4.92
N MET A 195 -9.11 -1.03 5.68
CA MET A 195 -8.87 -2.48 5.75
C MET A 195 -9.61 -3.21 4.63
N ILE A 196 -9.22 -2.99 3.36
CA ILE A 196 -9.79 -3.67 2.20
C ILE A 196 -8.67 -4.06 1.25
N GLY A 197 -8.66 -5.30 0.77
CA GLY A 197 -7.60 -5.87 -0.05
C GLY A 197 -6.63 -6.73 0.75
N ARG A 198 -5.42 -6.87 0.23
CA ARG A 198 -4.34 -7.66 0.84
C ARG A 198 -3.48 -6.75 1.72
N ILE A 199 -3.19 -7.21 2.93
CA ILE A 199 -2.39 -6.49 3.93
C ILE A 199 -1.14 -7.32 4.25
N ALA A 200 0.03 -6.75 3.96
CA ALA A 200 1.31 -7.32 4.36
C ALA A 200 1.58 -7.04 5.84
N VAL A 201 1.97 -8.06 6.60
CA VAL A 201 2.25 -7.93 8.03
C VAL A 201 3.65 -8.43 8.31
N SER A 202 4.54 -7.53 8.74
CA SER A 202 5.89 -7.91 9.16
C SER A 202 5.93 -8.05 10.67
N ILE A 203 6.15 -9.26 11.18
CA ILE A 203 6.35 -9.50 12.61
C ILE A 203 7.85 -9.43 12.89
N LEU A 204 8.24 -8.45 13.70
CA LEU A 204 9.61 -8.17 14.06
C LEU A 204 9.85 -8.66 15.50
N PHE A 205 10.97 -9.35 15.70
CA PHE A 205 11.41 -9.83 17.01
C PHE A 205 12.72 -9.14 17.42
N PRO A 206 12.66 -7.92 17.99
CA PRO A 206 13.80 -7.27 18.62
C PRO A 206 14.37 -8.12 19.75
N GLU A 207 15.70 -8.18 19.83
CA GLU A 207 16.45 -8.94 20.82
C GLU A 207 17.52 -8.06 21.46
N SER A 208 17.54 -7.99 22.79
CA SER A 208 18.51 -7.17 23.53
C SER A 208 19.91 -7.78 23.42
N ASP A 209 20.90 -6.98 23.01
CA ASP A 209 22.31 -7.42 22.94
C ASP A 209 23.08 -7.18 24.25
N GLY A 210 22.44 -6.58 25.26
CA GLY A 210 23.03 -6.31 26.56
C GLY A 210 23.95 -5.09 26.63
N THR A 211 24.08 -4.29 25.57
CA THR A 211 25.09 -3.21 25.51
C THR A 211 24.68 -1.91 26.22
N ILE A 212 23.40 -1.50 26.16
CA ILE A 212 22.89 -0.34 26.92
C ILE A 212 22.06 -0.83 28.11
N ASP A 213 21.04 -1.65 27.86
CA ASP A 213 20.26 -2.29 28.91
C ASP A 213 20.70 -3.74 29.06
N PRO A 214 20.73 -4.31 30.27
CA PRO A 214 20.97 -5.73 30.45
C PRO A 214 19.93 -6.55 29.68
N ASN A 215 20.36 -7.55 28.93
CA ASN A 215 19.44 -8.53 28.35
C ASN A 215 18.83 -9.35 29.50
N ARG A 216 17.49 -9.29 29.62
CA ARG A 216 16.71 -10.00 30.64
C ARG A 216 15.91 -11.14 30.05
N TYR A 217 15.54 -11.04 28.78
CA TYR A 217 14.54 -11.86 28.14
C TYR A 217 14.96 -12.25 26.73
N ASP A 218 15.32 -13.52 26.53
CA ASP A 218 15.71 -14.03 25.22
C ASP A 218 14.53 -14.66 24.47
N TRP A 219 14.49 -14.47 23.15
CA TRP A 219 13.54 -15.17 22.30
C TRP A 219 13.93 -16.63 22.06
N THR A 220 13.03 -17.54 22.43
CA THR A 220 13.10 -18.94 22.02
C THR A 220 12.25 -19.21 20.76
N PRO A 221 12.55 -20.26 19.98
CA PRO A 221 11.70 -20.66 18.86
C PRO A 221 10.23 -20.86 19.25
N ALA A 222 9.98 -21.47 20.42
CA ALA A 222 8.61 -21.72 20.91
C ALA A 222 7.83 -20.43 21.21
N LEU A 223 8.49 -19.40 21.75
CA LEU A 223 7.90 -18.08 21.98
C LEU A 223 7.64 -17.35 20.66
N ARG A 224 8.54 -17.46 19.68
CA ARG A 224 8.29 -16.88 18.36
C ARG A 224 7.12 -17.57 17.66
N ASP A 225 7.02 -18.90 17.78
CA ASP A 225 5.90 -19.65 17.23
C ASP A 225 4.58 -19.25 17.88
N SER A 226 4.53 -18.99 19.20
CA SER A 226 3.30 -18.57 19.87
C SER A 226 2.79 -17.22 19.37
N VAL A 227 3.68 -16.25 19.12
CA VAL A 227 3.34 -14.96 18.52
C VAL A 227 2.79 -15.13 17.11
N VAL A 228 3.46 -15.94 16.27
CA VAL A 228 2.99 -16.17 14.90
C VAL A 228 1.63 -16.87 14.89
N ARG A 229 1.41 -17.87 15.75
CA ARG A 229 0.10 -18.53 15.89
C ARG A 229 -0.98 -17.54 16.35
N ALA A 230 -0.66 -16.67 17.30
CA ALA A 230 -1.57 -15.64 17.77
C ALA A 230 -1.93 -14.65 16.65
N ALA A 231 -0.94 -14.18 15.90
CA ALA A 231 -1.16 -13.32 14.74
C ALA A 231 -2.03 -14.00 13.68
N VAL A 232 -1.80 -15.27 13.36
CA VAL A 232 -2.63 -16.02 12.42
C VAL A 232 -4.09 -16.08 12.88
N ARG A 233 -4.35 -16.35 14.16
CA ARG A 233 -5.72 -16.41 14.69
C ARG A 233 -6.40 -15.04 14.70
N GLY A 234 -5.77 -14.04 15.31
CA GLY A 234 -6.33 -12.70 15.45
C GLY A 234 -6.58 -12.03 14.09
N LEU A 235 -5.63 -12.10 13.17
CA LEU A 235 -5.79 -11.50 11.84
C LEU A 235 -6.82 -12.25 10.98
N ALA A 236 -7.00 -13.56 11.18
CA ALA A 236 -8.00 -14.31 10.44
C ALA A 236 -9.44 -13.90 10.81
N HIS A 237 -9.68 -13.40 12.03
CA HIS A 237 -11.00 -12.91 12.42
C HIS A 237 -11.46 -11.74 11.54
N TRP A 238 -10.56 -10.81 11.20
CA TRP A 238 -10.85 -9.72 10.27
C TRP A 238 -11.30 -10.23 8.89
N SER A 239 -10.61 -11.23 8.32
CA SER A 239 -11.03 -11.85 7.05
C SER A 239 -12.37 -12.57 7.17
N VAL A 240 -12.67 -13.21 8.30
CA VAL A 240 -13.98 -13.84 8.56
C VAL A 240 -15.08 -12.78 8.67
N PHE A 241 -14.83 -11.65 9.33
CA PHE A 241 -15.75 -10.53 9.43
C PHE A 241 -16.02 -9.90 8.06
N ALA A 242 -14.96 -9.68 7.28
CA ALA A 242 -15.01 -9.11 5.94
C ALA A 242 -15.82 -10.01 4.98
N ALA A 243 -15.61 -11.32 5.03
CA ALA A 243 -16.31 -12.28 4.19
C ALA A 243 -17.83 -12.29 4.41
N ARG A 244 -18.31 -12.00 5.64
CA ARG A 244 -19.75 -11.85 5.93
C ARG A 244 -20.38 -10.66 5.21
N ARG A 245 -19.57 -9.70 4.75
CA ARG A 245 -19.98 -8.46 4.06
C ARG A 245 -19.59 -8.43 2.58
N GLY A 246 -19.00 -9.50 2.06
CA GLY A 246 -18.46 -9.49 0.70
C GLY A 246 -17.26 -8.54 0.51
N VAL A 247 -16.57 -8.17 1.60
CA VAL A 247 -15.38 -7.32 1.55
C VAL A 247 -14.15 -8.20 1.40
N PRO A 248 -13.28 -7.96 0.40
CA PRO A 248 -12.05 -8.72 0.25
C PRO A 248 -11.05 -8.28 1.32
N VAL A 249 -10.66 -9.18 2.23
CA VAL A 249 -9.57 -8.96 3.18
C VAL A 249 -8.72 -10.22 3.31
N SER A 250 -7.40 -10.06 3.14
CA SER A 250 -6.41 -11.12 3.30
C SER A 250 -5.16 -10.56 3.99
N PHE A 251 -4.59 -11.32 4.91
CA PHE A 251 -3.30 -10.99 5.54
C PHE A 251 -2.19 -11.90 5.02
N VAL A 252 -1.00 -11.34 4.86
CA VAL A 252 0.20 -12.07 4.44
C VAL A 252 1.31 -11.74 5.40
N ILE A 253 1.69 -12.72 6.20
CA ILE A 253 2.66 -12.55 7.29
C ILE A 253 4.05 -12.92 6.80
N GLU A 254 5.01 -12.07 7.13
CA GLU A 254 6.42 -12.37 7.11
C GLU A 254 7.03 -12.13 8.50
N VAL A 255 8.13 -12.82 8.79
CA VAL A 255 8.76 -12.81 10.10
C VAL A 255 10.22 -12.41 10.00
N HIS A 256 10.67 -11.56 10.92
CA HIS A 256 12.03 -11.04 11.00
C HIS A 256 12.61 -11.35 12.39
N PRO A 257 13.14 -12.58 12.60
CA PRO A 257 13.70 -12.99 13.88
C PRO A 257 15.10 -12.40 14.12
N GLY A 258 15.44 -12.15 15.38
CA GLY A 258 16.82 -11.86 15.79
C GLY A 258 17.30 -10.46 15.42
N LEU A 259 16.44 -9.46 15.56
CA LEU A 259 16.79 -8.07 15.30
C LEU A 259 17.50 -7.50 16.53
N ALA A 260 18.83 -7.48 16.51
CA ALA A 260 19.61 -6.96 17.62
C ALA A 260 19.29 -5.49 17.90
N THR A 261 19.03 -5.18 19.17
CA THR A 261 18.86 -3.83 19.72
C THR A 261 19.69 -3.72 20.98
N ARG A 262 20.23 -2.53 21.23
CA ARG A 262 21.04 -2.26 22.42
C ARG A 262 20.23 -2.14 23.71
N TYR A 263 18.91 -2.09 23.56
CA TYR A 263 17.93 -1.87 24.62
C TYR A 263 17.13 -3.14 24.90
N GLU A 264 16.69 -3.31 26.13
CA GLU A 264 15.68 -4.30 26.53
C GLU A 264 14.30 -3.64 26.34
N PRO A 265 13.53 -3.98 25.29
CA PRO A 265 12.38 -3.17 24.88
C PRO A 265 11.33 -3.00 25.98
N ILE A 266 11.05 -4.04 26.76
CA ILE A 266 10.07 -4.00 27.85
C ILE A 266 10.49 -3.09 29.01
N ASP A 267 11.79 -2.82 29.17
CA ASP A 267 12.32 -1.96 30.23
C ASP A 267 12.29 -0.46 29.84
N ARG A 268 11.77 -0.12 28.65
CA ARG A 268 11.67 1.24 28.13
C ARG A 268 10.22 1.71 28.08
N THR A 269 10.00 2.97 28.43
CA THR A 269 8.66 3.58 28.30
C THR A 269 8.27 3.74 26.84
N VAL A 270 6.97 3.88 26.55
CA VAL A 270 6.48 4.13 25.18
C VAL A 270 7.08 5.43 24.61
N ALA A 271 7.32 6.42 25.46
CA ALA A 271 7.98 7.67 25.05
C ALA A 271 9.43 7.47 24.53
N GLU A 272 10.09 6.37 24.91
CA GLU A 272 11.48 6.06 24.55
C GLU A 272 11.59 5.02 23.43
N GLU A 273 10.48 4.40 23.02
CA GLU A 273 10.47 3.21 22.16
C GLU A 273 11.15 3.41 20.80
N LYS A 274 11.07 4.64 20.29
CA LYS A 274 11.63 5.04 19.00
C LYS A 274 13.16 4.86 18.99
N SER A 275 13.79 4.77 20.15
CA SER A 275 15.22 4.47 20.28
C SER A 275 15.54 3.03 19.88
N TRP A 276 14.82 2.05 20.43
CA TRP A 276 15.05 0.63 20.19
C TRP A 276 14.44 0.15 18.87
N ILE A 277 13.30 0.71 18.46
CA ILE A 277 12.72 0.46 17.13
C ILE A 277 13.72 0.88 16.05
N ARG A 278 14.26 2.10 16.14
CA ARG A 278 15.28 2.57 15.19
C ARG A 278 16.47 1.63 15.18
N ASP A 279 16.96 1.22 16.34
CA ASP A 279 18.16 0.37 16.46
C ASP A 279 17.97 -0.99 15.76
N ALA A 280 16.82 -1.62 15.99
CA ALA A 280 16.44 -2.88 15.35
C ALA A 280 16.29 -2.73 13.82
N LEU A 281 15.63 -1.65 13.37
CA LEU A 281 15.35 -1.44 11.94
C LEU A 281 16.58 -1.01 11.13
N VAL A 282 17.51 -0.26 11.72
CA VAL A 282 18.78 0.09 11.07
C VAL A 282 19.56 -1.17 10.69
N SER A 283 19.57 -2.17 11.58
CA SER A 283 20.23 -3.45 11.31
C SER A 283 19.55 -4.24 10.20
N LEU A 284 18.22 -4.18 10.13
CA LEU A 284 17.43 -4.84 9.08
C LEU A 284 17.62 -4.18 7.70
N LEU A 285 17.58 -2.85 7.65
CA LEU A 285 17.59 -2.08 6.41
C LEU A 285 19.01 -1.73 5.91
N GLY A 286 20.01 -1.72 6.80
CA GLY A 286 21.40 -1.43 6.45
C GLY A 286 21.71 0.07 6.24
N TYR A 287 20.80 0.97 6.61
CA TYR A 287 21.02 2.42 6.57
C TYR A 287 20.39 3.13 7.77
N GLN A 288 20.79 4.39 7.98
CA GLN A 288 20.35 5.22 9.11
C GLN A 288 19.08 6.01 8.76
N GLY A 289 18.16 6.12 9.71
CA GLY A 289 16.93 6.92 9.62
C GLY A 289 16.28 7.10 10.99
N ASP A 290 15.19 7.85 11.09
CA ASP A 290 14.35 7.83 12.29
C ASP A 290 13.39 6.63 12.29
N ALA A 291 12.92 6.23 13.48
CA ALA A 291 12.10 5.03 13.65
C ALA A 291 10.86 5.01 12.77
N ILE A 292 10.15 6.14 12.65
CA ILE A 292 8.93 6.22 11.84
C ILE A 292 9.25 6.04 10.37
N THR A 293 10.27 6.74 9.87
CA THR A 293 10.65 6.61 8.46
C THR A 293 11.08 5.18 8.11
N LEU A 294 11.92 4.56 8.95
CA LEU A 294 12.35 3.18 8.75
C LEU A 294 11.17 2.20 8.81
N SER A 295 10.20 2.43 9.69
CA SER A 295 8.99 1.59 9.76
C SER A 295 8.17 1.64 8.47
N TYR A 296 7.98 2.83 7.88
CA TYR A 296 7.32 2.97 6.58
C TYR A 296 8.12 2.33 5.44
N ASP A 297 9.45 2.38 5.49
CA ASP A 297 10.30 1.71 4.49
C ASP A 297 10.17 0.19 4.56
N VAL A 298 10.18 -0.41 5.77
CA VAL A 298 9.92 -1.85 5.93
C VAL A 298 8.51 -2.21 5.46
N ALA A 299 7.50 -1.44 5.87
CA ALA A 299 6.11 -1.69 5.49
C ALA A 299 5.93 -1.65 3.96
N ASN A 300 6.46 -0.63 3.29
CA ASN A 300 6.40 -0.53 1.83
C ASN A 300 7.20 -1.62 1.11
N ALA A 301 8.35 -2.03 1.64
CA ALA A 301 9.13 -3.12 1.09
C ALA A 301 8.38 -4.47 1.18
N ALA A 302 7.76 -4.76 2.34
CA ALA A 302 6.93 -5.94 2.53
C ALA A 302 5.70 -5.92 1.60
N ARG A 303 5.04 -4.77 1.50
CA ARG A 303 3.89 -4.54 0.63
C ARG A 303 4.19 -4.86 -0.83
N ALA A 304 5.28 -4.30 -1.36
CA ALA A 304 5.72 -4.53 -2.74
C ALA A 304 6.10 -6.00 -2.98
N ARG A 305 6.81 -6.64 -2.03
CA ARG A 305 7.25 -8.04 -2.15
C ARG A 305 6.09 -9.04 -2.06
N LEU A 306 5.05 -8.74 -1.27
CA LEU A 306 3.91 -9.63 -1.04
C LEU A 306 2.70 -9.29 -1.92
N GLY A 307 2.85 -8.32 -2.84
CA GLY A 307 1.78 -7.86 -3.74
C GLY A 307 0.56 -7.36 -2.97
N ALA A 308 0.77 -6.68 -1.84
CA ALA A 308 -0.27 -6.18 -0.97
C ALA A 308 -0.61 -4.72 -1.29
N GLN A 309 -1.84 -4.30 -0.98
CA GLN A 309 -2.26 -2.90 -1.10
C GLN A 309 -1.85 -2.11 0.14
N TRP A 310 -1.82 -2.78 1.30
CA TRP A 310 -1.54 -2.20 2.61
C TRP A 310 -0.41 -2.95 3.30
N ALA A 311 0.16 -2.34 4.33
CA ALA A 311 1.12 -2.97 5.21
C ALA A 311 1.07 -2.43 6.64
N ALA A 312 1.37 -3.31 7.59
CA ALA A 312 1.55 -2.97 8.99
C ALA A 312 2.72 -3.77 9.59
N LEU A 313 3.36 -3.20 10.61
CA LEU A 313 4.41 -3.88 11.37
C LEU A 313 3.91 -4.26 12.76
N ILE A 314 4.34 -5.42 13.24
CA ILE A 314 4.12 -5.89 14.61
C ILE A 314 5.47 -5.99 15.28
N PHE A 315 5.74 -5.13 16.25
CA PHE A 315 6.90 -5.30 17.13
C PHE A 315 6.50 -6.17 18.32
N ALA A 316 6.89 -7.44 18.27
CA ALA A 316 6.68 -8.35 19.38
C ALA A 316 7.75 -8.08 20.44
N VAL A 317 7.34 -7.87 21.69
CA VAL A 317 8.25 -7.62 22.81
C VAL A 317 8.25 -8.83 23.74
N GLN A 318 9.44 -9.39 24.00
CA GLN A 318 9.61 -10.49 24.94
C GLN A 318 9.43 -9.94 26.36
N ASN A 319 8.47 -10.50 27.11
CA ASN A 319 8.33 -10.29 28.54
C ASN A 319 7.67 -11.48 29.27
N ASP A 320 7.96 -12.73 28.88
CA ASP A 320 7.24 -13.93 29.35
C ASP A 320 7.28 -14.11 30.88
N ALA A 321 8.44 -13.87 31.48
CA ALA A 321 8.66 -13.96 32.92
C ALA A 321 8.49 -12.62 33.64
N ASP A 322 8.03 -11.56 32.94
CA ASP A 322 7.87 -10.25 33.54
C ASP A 322 6.73 -10.22 34.58
N PRO A 323 6.92 -9.63 35.77
CA PRO A 323 5.93 -9.69 36.84
C PRO A 323 4.59 -9.04 36.50
N ASP A 324 4.61 -7.89 35.82
CA ASP A 324 3.41 -7.07 35.58
C ASP A 324 2.98 -7.04 34.11
N GLY A 325 3.83 -7.51 33.20
CA GLY A 325 3.53 -7.65 31.78
C GLY A 325 3.22 -6.31 31.11
N ALA A 326 3.80 -5.22 31.60
CA ALA A 326 3.61 -3.87 31.09
C ALA A 326 4.95 -3.15 30.92
N PHE A 327 4.96 -2.10 30.10
CA PHE A 327 6.06 -1.15 30.05
C PHE A 327 6.13 -0.34 31.36
N PRO A 328 7.26 0.34 31.68
CA PRO A 328 7.43 1.02 32.97
C PRO A 328 6.44 2.17 33.23
N ASP A 329 5.78 2.68 32.18
CA ASP A 329 4.71 3.68 32.25
C ASP A 329 3.31 3.06 32.40
N GLY A 330 3.22 1.74 32.53
CA GLY A 330 1.98 0.98 32.71
C GLY A 330 1.23 0.69 31.41
N VAL A 331 1.78 1.06 30.26
CA VAL A 331 1.19 0.75 28.94
C VAL A 331 1.50 -0.71 28.59
N ILE A 332 0.63 -1.34 27.80
CA ILE A 332 0.80 -2.71 27.29
C ILE A 332 0.87 -2.68 25.76
N SER A 333 0.10 -3.53 25.06
CA SER A 333 -0.11 -3.39 23.62
C SER A 333 -0.66 -2.00 23.27
N HIS A 334 -0.12 -1.42 22.19
CA HIS A 334 -0.51 -0.11 21.70
C HIS A 334 -0.07 0.08 20.23
N ALA A 335 -0.74 0.97 19.52
CA ALA A 335 -0.53 1.22 18.10
C ALA A 335 -0.32 2.70 17.76
N GLU A 336 0.45 2.96 16.69
CA GLU A 336 0.39 4.26 16.00
C GLU A 336 -0.93 4.31 15.21
N LEU A 337 -1.80 5.27 15.54
CA LEU A 337 -3.11 5.42 14.90
C LEU A 337 -2.94 5.74 13.41
N GLY A 338 -3.53 4.91 12.55
CA GLY A 338 -3.32 5.00 11.09
C GLY A 338 -2.00 4.39 10.61
N GLY A 339 -1.29 3.66 11.48
CA GLY A 339 -0.07 2.94 11.15
C GLY A 339 1.22 3.76 11.31
N PRO A 340 2.37 3.20 10.90
CA PRO A 340 2.53 1.94 10.17
C PRO A 340 2.75 0.72 11.09
N TYR A 341 2.75 0.89 12.42
CA TYR A 341 3.07 -0.21 13.33
C TYR A 341 2.25 -0.19 14.61
N PHE A 342 2.27 -1.33 15.29
CA PHE A 342 1.93 -1.44 16.70
C PHE A 342 2.96 -2.31 17.44
N VAL A 343 3.01 -2.15 18.75
CA VAL A 343 3.89 -2.87 19.66
C VAL A 343 3.03 -3.74 20.56
N THR A 344 3.42 -4.99 20.73
CA THR A 344 2.69 -5.93 21.60
C THR A 344 3.65 -6.78 22.41
N PRO A 345 3.66 -6.63 23.75
CA PRO A 345 4.31 -7.58 24.64
C PRO A 345 3.61 -8.95 24.57
N ILE A 346 4.37 -10.04 24.64
CA ILE A 346 3.78 -11.39 24.60
C ILE A 346 2.91 -11.69 25.81
N LYS A 347 3.28 -11.15 26.97
CA LYS A 347 2.49 -11.16 28.20
C LYS A 347 1.92 -9.77 28.41
N ASN A 348 0.61 -9.63 28.21
CA ASN A 348 -0.11 -8.40 28.54
C ASN A 348 -0.65 -8.56 29.98
N GLY A 349 0.05 -8.00 30.97
CA GLY A 349 -0.31 -8.21 32.39
C GLY A 349 -1.31 -7.17 32.93
N PHE A 350 -1.91 -7.46 34.10
CA PHE A 350 -2.98 -6.75 34.86
C PHE A 350 -4.22 -6.24 34.12
N SER A 351 -4.20 -6.25 32.78
CA SER A 351 -5.10 -5.56 31.89
C SER A 351 -5.68 -6.49 30.84
N ALA A 352 -5.60 -7.82 31.04
CA ALA A 352 -6.44 -8.79 30.33
C ALA A 352 -7.90 -8.44 30.64
N PHE A 353 -8.39 -7.41 29.96
CA PHE A 353 -9.73 -6.90 30.02
C PHE A 353 -10.56 -8.10 29.60
N GLN A 354 -11.22 -8.73 30.58
CA GLN A 354 -11.99 -9.96 30.38
C GLN A 354 -11.18 -11.23 30.01
N GLY A 355 -9.88 -11.31 30.32
CA GLY A 355 -9.08 -12.52 30.03
C GLY A 355 -8.65 -12.66 28.56
N ALA A 356 -8.55 -11.54 27.84
CA ALA A 356 -8.10 -11.48 26.45
C ALA A 356 -6.73 -12.15 26.24
N THR A 357 -6.62 -12.92 25.16
CA THR A 357 -5.39 -13.61 24.75
C THR A 357 -4.55 -12.74 23.83
N LEU A 358 -3.30 -13.11 23.56
CA LEU A 358 -2.40 -12.36 22.67
C LEU A 358 -3.00 -12.16 21.26
N ASP A 359 -3.73 -13.15 20.75
CA ASP A 359 -4.43 -13.04 19.46
C ASP A 359 -5.52 -11.98 19.48
N THR A 360 -6.24 -11.80 20.59
CA THR A 360 -7.23 -10.72 20.72
C THR A 360 -6.56 -9.35 20.76
N TYR A 361 -5.40 -9.20 21.39
CA TYR A 361 -4.64 -7.94 21.34
C TYR A 361 -4.14 -7.64 19.94
N ILE A 362 -3.58 -8.64 19.23
CA ILE A 362 -3.15 -8.45 17.84
C ILE A 362 -4.34 -8.07 16.94
N GLU A 363 -5.51 -8.69 17.14
CA GLU A 363 -6.74 -8.33 16.45
C GLU A 363 -7.14 -6.87 16.73
N HIS A 364 -7.09 -6.45 18.00
CA HIS A 364 -7.43 -5.12 18.48
C HIS A 364 -6.47 -4.04 17.94
N GLU A 365 -5.16 -4.20 18.17
CA GLU A 365 -4.16 -3.21 17.75
C GLU A 365 -4.10 -3.06 16.23
N MET A 366 -4.38 -4.13 15.48
CA MET A 366 -4.50 -4.06 14.02
C MET A 366 -5.58 -3.06 13.62
N ALA A 367 -6.70 -2.95 14.35
CA ALA A 367 -7.76 -1.99 14.04
C ALA A 367 -7.29 -0.53 14.13
N HIS A 368 -6.45 -0.21 15.12
CA HIS A 368 -5.87 1.13 15.27
C HIS A 368 -4.96 1.51 14.10
N THR A 369 -4.21 0.54 13.54
CA THR A 369 -3.42 0.81 12.32
C THR A 369 -4.30 1.23 11.14
N PHE A 370 -5.59 0.87 11.17
CA PHE A 370 -6.63 1.30 10.24
C PHE A 370 -7.59 2.32 10.88
N TRP A 371 -7.06 3.22 11.71
CA TRP A 371 -7.76 4.38 12.26
C TRP A 371 -8.87 4.13 13.27
N ALA A 372 -9.15 2.89 13.67
CA ALA A 372 -10.15 2.63 14.72
C ALA A 372 -9.71 3.28 16.04
N LEU A 373 -10.66 3.78 16.84
CA LEU A 373 -10.41 4.33 18.17
C LEU A 373 -10.86 3.35 19.25
N ASP A 374 -10.29 3.46 20.46
CA ASP A 374 -10.84 2.75 21.60
C ASP A 374 -12.25 3.26 21.93
N GLU A 375 -13.07 2.34 22.41
CA GLU A 375 -14.46 2.56 22.77
C GLU A 375 -14.70 2.35 24.27
N HIS A 376 -13.63 2.25 25.06
CA HIS A 376 -13.70 2.04 26.50
C HIS A 376 -13.14 3.20 27.31
N LEU A 377 -13.57 3.31 28.56
CA LEU A 377 -12.93 4.22 29.52
C LEU A 377 -11.52 3.70 29.79
N PRO A 378 -10.46 4.51 29.73
CA PRO A 378 -9.15 3.91 29.62
C PRO A 378 -8.23 4.25 30.78
N PHE A 379 -7.26 3.36 30.93
CA PHE A 379 -5.96 3.67 31.51
C PHE A 379 -5.01 4.32 30.47
N SER A 380 -5.35 4.36 29.17
CA SER A 380 -4.48 4.80 28.04
C SER A 380 -5.05 5.73 26.91
N GLY A 381 -6.35 5.83 26.59
CA GLY A 381 -6.83 6.66 25.43
C GLY A 381 -8.20 7.38 25.57
N TRP A 382 -8.22 8.69 25.81
CA TRP A 382 -9.46 9.48 26.05
C TRP A 382 -10.27 9.79 24.78
N TRP A 383 -10.70 8.77 24.03
CA TRP A 383 -11.48 8.94 22.80
C TRP A 383 -12.96 9.11 23.11
N ALA A 384 -13.35 10.34 23.43
CA ALA A 384 -14.75 10.73 23.56
C ALA A 384 -15.60 10.24 22.38
N CYS A 385 -16.82 9.81 22.68
CA CYS A 385 -17.81 9.36 21.71
C CYS A 385 -18.07 10.33 20.54
N SER A 386 -17.79 11.63 20.70
CA SER A 386 -17.96 12.66 19.67
C SER A 386 -16.82 12.72 18.65
N TYR A 387 -15.70 12.02 18.91
CA TYR A 387 -14.61 11.97 17.94
C TYR A 387 -15.00 11.17 16.71
N ARG A 388 -14.34 11.53 15.60
CA ARG A 388 -14.52 10.91 14.30
C ARG A 388 -13.14 10.61 13.71
N THR A 389 -13.02 9.54 12.95
CA THR A 389 -11.75 9.02 12.43
C THR A 389 -11.98 8.21 11.16
N GLY A 390 -10.89 7.73 10.54
CA GLY A 390 -10.94 6.84 9.39
C GLY A 390 -11.22 7.55 8.07
N TYR A 391 -10.95 6.86 6.97
CA TYR A 391 -11.00 7.41 5.61
C TYR A 391 -12.32 8.14 5.28
N LEU A 392 -13.43 7.65 5.82
CA LEU A 392 -14.77 8.22 5.65
C LEU A 392 -15.28 8.95 6.90
N ASN A 393 -14.40 9.50 7.74
CA ASN A 393 -14.77 10.40 8.86
C ASN A 393 -15.93 9.85 9.72
N GLN A 394 -15.75 8.64 10.25
CA GLN A 394 -16.80 7.86 10.92
C GLN A 394 -16.78 8.10 12.43
N PRO A 395 -17.94 8.16 13.10
CA PRO A 395 -18.05 8.50 14.52
C PRO A 395 -17.67 7.33 15.45
N ASN A 396 -17.29 7.67 16.69
CA ASN A 396 -17.00 6.72 17.77
C ASN A 396 -18.14 6.58 18.80
N TRP A 397 -19.40 6.59 18.36
CA TRP A 397 -20.57 6.82 19.24
C TRP A 397 -20.81 5.76 20.33
N ASN A 398 -20.21 4.58 20.24
CA ASN A 398 -20.28 3.54 21.25
C ASN A 398 -19.19 3.63 22.32
N SER A 399 -18.30 4.63 22.24
CA SER A 399 -17.30 4.88 23.27
C SER A 399 -17.92 5.19 24.61
N LEU A 400 -17.41 4.54 25.66
CA LEU A 400 -17.80 4.80 27.05
C LEU A 400 -17.28 6.14 27.59
N VAL A 401 -16.39 6.84 26.87
CA VAL A 401 -15.88 8.16 27.25
C VAL A 401 -16.90 9.23 26.87
N PRO A 402 -17.56 9.89 27.85
CA PRO A 402 -18.59 10.88 27.56
C PRO A 402 -17.99 12.19 27.03
N ALA A 403 -18.77 12.93 26.22
CA ALA A 403 -18.47 14.30 25.80
C ALA A 403 -19.46 15.29 26.43
N ALA A 404 -19.02 16.52 26.72
CA ALA A 404 -19.89 17.56 27.26
C ALA A 404 -21.07 17.85 26.31
N GLY A 405 -22.26 17.39 26.69
CA GLY A 405 -23.53 17.68 26.03
C GLY A 405 -24.02 16.73 24.93
N TYR A 406 -23.30 15.66 24.52
CA TYR A 406 -23.59 15.09 23.18
C TYR A 406 -23.39 13.59 22.90
N CYS A 407 -23.41 12.69 23.88
CA CYS A 407 -23.70 11.29 23.55
C CYS A 407 -24.27 10.51 24.74
N TRP A 408 -25.33 9.74 24.49
CA TRP A 408 -25.64 8.54 25.25
C TRP A 408 -25.05 7.39 24.45
N PRO A 409 -23.93 6.78 24.86
CA PRO A 409 -23.26 5.83 24.02
C PRO A 409 -24.18 4.66 23.71
N ILE A 410 -24.30 4.32 22.44
CA ILE A 410 -24.98 3.08 22.05
C ILE A 410 -24.11 1.95 22.56
N ILE A 411 -24.58 1.25 23.59
CA ILE A 411 -23.81 0.16 24.21
C ILE A 411 -23.92 -1.07 23.28
N ALA A 412 -22.99 -1.17 22.34
CA ALA A 412 -22.71 -2.39 21.60
C ALA A 412 -21.57 -3.18 22.28
N GLN A 413 -21.57 -4.50 22.12
CA GLN A 413 -20.35 -5.29 22.28
C GLN A 413 -19.46 -5.05 21.06
N CYS A 414 -18.17 -4.85 21.31
CA CYS A 414 -17.20 -4.55 20.26
C CYS A 414 -15.78 -4.85 20.73
N LEU A 415 -14.94 -5.35 19.82
CA LEU A 415 -13.51 -5.58 20.03
C LEU A 415 -12.84 -4.36 20.68
N MET A 416 -13.06 -3.16 20.12
CA MET A 416 -12.45 -1.91 20.59
C MET A 416 -12.99 -1.40 21.94
N LYS A 417 -14.01 -2.05 22.51
CA LYS A 417 -14.62 -1.67 23.78
C LYS A 417 -14.23 -2.56 24.95
N GLY A 418 -13.92 -3.82 24.69
CA GLY A 418 -13.70 -4.74 25.79
C GLY A 418 -13.02 -6.02 25.39
N ASN A 419 -12.38 -6.04 24.22
CA ASN A 419 -11.76 -7.23 23.66
C ASN A 419 -12.73 -8.40 23.56
N TYR A 420 -14.00 -8.10 23.22
CA TYR A 420 -15.02 -9.13 23.01
C TYR A 420 -14.66 -9.94 21.76
N PRO A 421 -14.20 -11.20 21.90
CA PRO A 421 -13.84 -12.02 20.76
C PRO A 421 -15.08 -12.25 19.87
N ASP A 422 -14.86 -12.38 18.56
CA ASP A 422 -15.90 -12.59 17.54
C ASP A 422 -16.93 -11.45 17.36
N SER A 423 -16.75 -10.33 18.07
CA SER A 423 -17.69 -9.20 18.05
C SER A 423 -17.01 -7.92 17.60
N VAL A 424 -17.23 -7.54 16.34
CA VAL A 424 -16.92 -6.21 15.84
C VAL A 424 -18.23 -5.46 15.56
N CYS A 425 -18.30 -4.21 16.02
CA CYS A 425 -19.46 -3.36 15.93
C CYS A 425 -19.38 -2.47 14.68
N THR A 426 -20.53 -1.94 14.28
CA THR A 426 -20.66 -1.06 13.10
C THR A 426 -19.80 0.19 13.17
N PHE A 427 -19.46 0.68 14.37
CA PHE A 427 -18.63 1.88 14.55
C PHE A 427 -17.17 1.61 14.20
N THR A 428 -16.57 0.59 14.81
CA THR A 428 -15.23 0.10 14.44
C THR A 428 -15.17 -0.27 12.95
N GLU A 429 -16.15 -1.00 12.43
CA GLU A 429 -16.22 -1.37 11.00
C GLU A 429 -16.22 -0.14 10.08
N ALA A 430 -17.02 0.88 10.42
CA ALA A 430 -17.06 2.10 9.65
C ALA A 430 -15.70 2.83 9.69
N GLN A 431 -15.06 2.92 10.86
CA GLN A 431 -13.77 3.58 11.05
C GLN A 431 -12.64 2.93 10.25
N ILE A 432 -12.60 1.59 10.17
CA ILE A 432 -11.61 0.86 9.35
C ILE A 432 -11.93 0.88 7.84
N GLY A 433 -12.97 1.61 7.42
CA GLY A 433 -13.29 1.84 6.01
C GLY A 433 -14.43 0.97 5.45
N TRP A 434 -15.17 0.22 6.28
CA TRP A 434 -16.32 -0.56 5.83
C TRP A 434 -17.65 0.17 5.99
N ALA A 435 -17.63 1.50 5.95
CA ALA A 435 -18.84 2.28 6.01
C ALA A 435 -19.66 2.09 4.72
N ASP A 436 -20.95 1.85 4.90
CA ASP A 436 -21.97 1.85 3.85
C ASP A 436 -22.91 3.02 4.14
N ARG A 437 -22.61 4.20 3.56
CA ARG A 437 -23.39 5.42 3.80
C ARG A 437 -24.69 5.43 3.00
N ASN A 438 -24.76 4.63 1.93
CA ASN A 438 -25.91 4.58 1.03
C ASN A 438 -26.91 3.45 1.37
N LEU A 439 -26.55 2.58 2.33
CA LEU A 439 -27.35 1.51 2.93
C LEU A 439 -27.75 0.41 1.93
N ASN A 440 -26.91 0.11 0.95
CA ASN A 440 -27.15 -0.96 -0.03
C ASN A 440 -26.55 -2.32 0.38
N GLY A 441 -25.88 -2.40 1.53
CA GLY A 441 -25.24 -3.59 2.06
C GLY A 441 -23.80 -3.81 1.61
N VAL A 442 -23.19 -2.86 0.88
CA VAL A 442 -21.84 -2.92 0.35
C VAL A 442 -21.06 -1.67 0.80
N PRO A 443 -19.82 -1.79 1.30
CA PRO A 443 -19.06 -0.60 1.69
C PRO A 443 -18.75 0.35 0.52
N ASP A 444 -18.87 1.65 0.75
CA ASP A 444 -18.72 2.67 -0.30
C ASP A 444 -17.34 2.61 -1.00
N LEU A 445 -16.28 2.19 -0.27
CA LEU A 445 -14.90 2.11 -0.79
C LEU A 445 -14.66 0.94 -1.76
N VAL A 446 -15.57 -0.05 -1.85
CA VAL A 446 -15.52 -1.08 -2.92
C VAL A 446 -16.43 -0.74 -4.10
N GLU A 447 -17.22 0.34 -4.01
CA GLU A 447 -18.17 0.76 -5.04
C GLU A 447 -17.63 1.82 -6.00
N THR A 448 -16.31 2.02 -6.01
CA THR A 448 -15.66 2.93 -6.98
C THR A 448 -15.93 2.45 -8.40
N ARG A 449 -16.04 3.41 -9.32
CA ARG A 449 -16.29 3.15 -10.74
C ARG A 449 -15.21 3.81 -11.59
N PRO A 450 -14.80 3.17 -12.70
CA PRO A 450 -13.85 3.77 -13.60
C PRO A 450 -14.51 4.82 -14.49
N ALA A 451 -13.69 5.57 -15.23
CA ALA A 451 -14.10 6.46 -16.31
C ALA A 451 -13.14 6.38 -17.49
N ALA A 452 -13.67 6.49 -18.71
CA ALA A 452 -12.89 6.63 -19.94
C ALA A 452 -12.63 8.10 -20.27
N PHE A 453 -11.44 8.36 -20.79
CA PHE A 453 -10.97 9.65 -21.29
C PHE A 453 -10.33 9.43 -22.66
N PRO A 454 -11.12 9.38 -23.75
CA PRO A 454 -10.58 9.36 -25.11
C PRO A 454 -9.73 10.61 -25.38
N ASP A 455 -8.63 10.49 -26.12
CA ASP A 455 -7.73 11.63 -26.39
C ASP A 455 -8.39 12.72 -27.23
N SER A 456 -9.46 12.37 -27.96
CA SER A 456 -10.31 13.32 -28.67
C SER A 456 -11.77 12.87 -28.69
N GLU A 457 -12.68 13.82 -28.55
CA GLU A 457 -14.12 13.62 -28.77
C GLU A 457 -14.45 13.54 -30.28
N GLN A 458 -13.55 14.03 -31.14
CA GLN A 458 -13.75 14.03 -32.59
C GLN A 458 -12.50 13.54 -33.33
N TYR A 459 -12.66 12.53 -34.17
CA TYR A 459 -11.63 12.04 -35.08
C TYR A 459 -12.05 12.23 -36.53
N ARG A 460 -11.10 12.64 -37.37
CA ARG A 460 -11.29 12.77 -38.82
C ARG A 460 -10.21 11.99 -39.54
N ALA A 461 -10.61 11.09 -40.41
CA ALA A 461 -9.71 10.25 -41.20
C ALA A 461 -10.26 9.99 -42.60
N THR A 462 -9.46 9.33 -43.43
CA THR A 462 -9.90 8.84 -44.74
C THR A 462 -10.53 7.46 -44.59
N ALA A 463 -11.63 7.22 -45.28
CA ALA A 463 -12.28 5.91 -45.34
C ALA A 463 -11.40 4.86 -46.01
N GLY A 464 -11.51 3.61 -45.58
CA GLY A 464 -10.74 2.47 -46.11
C GLY A 464 -9.66 1.95 -45.15
N PRO A 465 -8.63 2.73 -44.79
CA PRO A 465 -7.64 2.29 -43.81
C PRO A 465 -8.23 2.10 -42.40
N PRO A 466 -7.69 1.19 -41.58
CA PRO A 466 -8.02 1.10 -40.16
C PRO A 466 -7.75 2.43 -39.44
N VAL A 467 -8.62 2.79 -38.51
CA VAL A 467 -8.46 3.99 -37.68
C VAL A 467 -8.13 3.57 -36.25
N THR A 468 -7.00 4.04 -35.74
CA THR A 468 -6.62 3.84 -34.34
C THR A 468 -7.11 5.01 -33.50
N LEU A 469 -7.87 4.70 -32.47
CA LEU A 469 -8.28 5.61 -31.41
C LEU A 469 -7.46 5.31 -30.16
N THR A 470 -7.16 6.34 -29.38
CA THR A 470 -6.38 6.24 -28.15
C THR A 470 -7.06 6.99 -27.03
N GLY A 471 -6.75 6.61 -25.79
CA GLY A 471 -7.26 7.28 -24.61
C GLY A 471 -6.70 6.70 -23.33
N SER A 472 -7.26 7.13 -22.21
CA SER A 472 -6.96 6.57 -20.89
C SER A 472 -8.22 6.20 -20.12
N ALA A 473 -8.16 5.10 -19.37
CA ALA A 473 -9.14 4.67 -18.40
C ALA A 473 -8.59 4.95 -16.99
N ARG A 474 -9.43 5.42 -16.07
CA ARG A 474 -9.00 5.78 -14.71
C ARG A 474 -10.05 5.39 -13.70
N GLU A 475 -9.62 4.86 -12.57
CA GLU A 475 -10.46 4.75 -11.38
C GLU A 475 -10.86 6.13 -10.87
N ILE A 476 -12.11 6.25 -10.42
CA ILE A 476 -12.63 7.43 -9.73
C ILE A 476 -12.75 7.10 -8.24
N PRO A 477 -11.68 7.34 -7.46
CA PRO A 477 -11.67 7.10 -6.02
C PRO A 477 -12.66 7.97 -5.24
N VAL A 478 -13.14 7.45 -4.10
CA VAL A 478 -13.92 8.24 -3.12
C VAL A 478 -12.97 9.18 -2.38
N PRO A 479 -13.27 10.48 -2.24
CA PRO A 479 -12.42 11.41 -1.51
C PRO A 479 -12.14 11.00 -0.06
N ASN A 480 -10.90 11.17 0.38
CA ASN A 480 -10.53 10.94 1.78
C ASN A 480 -11.03 12.10 2.65
N GLU A 481 -11.92 11.77 3.59
CA GLU A 481 -12.56 12.71 4.51
C GLU A 481 -11.96 12.66 5.91
N ASN A 482 -10.93 11.85 6.16
CA ASN A 482 -10.38 11.63 7.49
C ASN A 482 -10.00 12.98 8.15
N PRO A 483 -10.57 13.29 9.33
CA PRO A 483 -10.23 14.52 10.04
C PRO A 483 -8.76 14.53 10.48
N TRP A 484 -8.20 13.35 10.74
CA TRP A 484 -6.81 13.12 11.08
C TRP A 484 -6.05 12.71 9.83
N PHE A 485 -4.83 13.19 9.67
CA PHE A 485 -4.01 12.79 8.56
C PHE A 485 -2.54 12.96 8.90
N HIS A 486 -1.75 11.99 8.47
CA HIS A 486 -0.32 12.05 8.61
C HIS A 486 0.25 13.12 7.68
N TYR A 487 1.14 13.97 8.21
CA TYR A 487 1.96 14.92 7.45
C TYR A 487 1.25 15.97 6.56
N GLY A 488 -0.04 16.25 6.78
CA GLY A 488 -0.71 17.34 6.05
C GLY A 488 -1.64 16.90 4.90
N TYR A 489 -1.82 15.60 4.69
CA TYR A 489 -2.28 15.07 3.41
C TYR A 489 -3.52 14.19 3.51
N ARG A 490 -4.52 14.43 2.65
CA ARG A 490 -5.73 13.60 2.53
C ARG A 490 -5.80 12.96 1.16
N ASP A 491 -4.97 11.95 0.97
CA ASP A 491 -4.85 11.29 -0.32
C ASP A 491 -6.11 10.51 -0.66
N THR A 492 -6.59 10.75 -1.88
CA THR A 492 -7.81 10.14 -2.40
C THR A 492 -7.41 8.90 -3.20
N ILE A 493 -7.74 7.74 -2.66
CA ILE A 493 -7.17 6.45 -3.01
C ILE A 493 -8.23 5.48 -3.52
N SER A 494 -7.87 4.65 -4.50
CA SER A 494 -8.60 3.43 -4.87
C SER A 494 -7.63 2.27 -4.97
N ILE A 495 -8.07 1.12 -4.45
CA ILE A 495 -7.37 -0.17 -4.61
C ILE A 495 -7.86 -0.94 -5.84
N ALA A 496 -8.94 -0.50 -6.48
CA ALA A 496 -9.44 -1.12 -7.69
C ALA A 496 -8.49 -0.80 -8.86
N THR A 497 -8.42 -1.74 -9.80
CA THR A 497 -7.65 -1.58 -11.04
C THR A 497 -8.60 -1.60 -12.22
N ILE A 498 -8.20 -1.01 -13.34
CA ILE A 498 -8.92 -1.19 -14.59
C ILE A 498 -8.77 -2.66 -14.99
N ASP A 499 -9.90 -3.30 -15.31
CA ASP A 499 -9.96 -4.70 -15.75
C ASP A 499 -10.05 -4.78 -17.27
N SER A 500 -10.94 -4.00 -17.86
CA SER A 500 -11.12 -4.01 -19.31
C SER A 500 -11.71 -2.72 -19.86
N VAL A 501 -11.29 -2.38 -21.07
CA VAL A 501 -11.86 -1.29 -21.86
C VAL A 501 -12.50 -1.89 -23.11
N ARG A 502 -13.78 -1.59 -23.31
CA ARG A 502 -14.57 -2.01 -24.46
C ARG A 502 -15.13 -0.81 -25.18
N PHE A 503 -15.37 -0.96 -26.47
CA PHE A 503 -16.00 0.08 -27.27
C PHE A 503 -17.07 -0.50 -28.20
N ARG A 504 -18.09 0.30 -28.52
CA ARG A 504 -19.14 -0.06 -29.49
C ARG A 504 -19.17 0.96 -30.60
N VAL A 505 -19.25 0.50 -31.85
CA VAL A 505 -19.42 1.37 -33.01
C VAL A 505 -20.90 1.37 -33.41
N ASN A 506 -21.55 2.53 -33.41
CA ASN A 506 -22.96 2.72 -33.78
C ASN A 506 -23.92 1.73 -33.07
N ASN A 507 -23.79 1.54 -31.76
CA ASN A 507 -24.54 0.55 -30.98
C ASN A 507 -24.38 -0.92 -31.43
N GLY A 508 -23.31 -1.23 -32.17
CA GLY A 508 -22.96 -2.59 -32.55
C GLY A 508 -22.48 -3.47 -31.39
N PRO A 509 -22.01 -4.69 -31.67
CA PRO A 509 -21.45 -5.57 -30.65
C PRO A 509 -20.21 -4.94 -29.97
N PRO A 510 -20.00 -5.18 -28.67
CA PRO A 510 -18.83 -4.66 -27.97
C PRO A 510 -17.54 -5.29 -28.52
N GLN A 511 -16.55 -4.44 -28.71
CA GLN A 511 -15.19 -4.78 -29.12
C GLN A 511 -14.22 -4.43 -27.99
N SER A 512 -13.10 -5.12 -27.89
CA SER A 512 -12.11 -4.85 -26.83
C SER A 512 -11.05 -3.87 -27.33
N ALA A 513 -10.72 -2.89 -26.50
CA ALA A 513 -9.50 -2.10 -26.68
C ALA A 513 -8.31 -2.86 -26.08
N GLU A 514 -7.12 -2.56 -26.58
CA GLU A 514 -5.88 -3.17 -26.09
C GLU A 514 -5.19 -2.21 -25.10
N PRO A 515 -4.69 -2.71 -23.97
CA PRO A 515 -3.80 -1.94 -23.10
C PRO A 515 -2.49 -1.60 -23.83
N THR A 516 -1.89 -0.47 -23.47
CA THR A 516 -0.68 0.03 -24.15
C THR A 516 0.59 -0.72 -23.70
N ASP A 517 0.63 -1.16 -22.45
CA ASP A 517 1.69 -1.96 -21.82
C ASP A 517 1.42 -3.47 -21.84
N GLY A 518 0.28 -3.89 -22.38
CA GLY A 518 -0.06 -5.29 -22.65
C GLY A 518 -0.99 -5.94 -21.64
N VAL A 519 -1.31 -5.28 -20.52
CA VAL A 519 -2.25 -5.78 -19.52
C VAL A 519 -3.01 -4.61 -18.89
N PHE A 520 -4.27 -4.80 -18.48
CA PHE A 520 -4.95 -3.84 -17.62
C PHE A 520 -4.79 -4.31 -16.17
N ASP A 521 -3.94 -3.63 -15.39
CA ASP A 521 -3.62 -4.06 -14.02
C ASP A 521 -3.38 -2.90 -13.02
N SER A 522 -3.63 -1.67 -13.45
CA SER A 522 -3.46 -0.48 -12.60
C SER A 522 -4.72 0.39 -12.54
N GLY A 523 -4.80 1.30 -11.56
CA GLY A 523 -5.92 2.24 -11.45
C GLY A 523 -5.93 3.34 -12.54
N ARG A 524 -4.91 3.40 -13.40
CA ARG A 524 -4.88 4.26 -14.58
C ARG A 524 -4.20 3.56 -15.74
N GLU A 525 -4.97 3.31 -16.78
CA GLU A 525 -4.53 2.56 -17.94
C GLU A 525 -4.62 3.37 -19.22
N SER A 526 -3.66 3.21 -20.12
CA SER A 526 -3.75 3.75 -21.48
C SER A 526 -4.18 2.66 -22.44
N PHE A 527 -5.13 2.99 -23.33
CA PHE A 527 -5.68 2.02 -24.27
C PHE A 527 -5.60 2.49 -25.71
N ARG A 528 -5.60 1.51 -26.63
CA ARG A 528 -5.75 1.69 -28.07
C ARG A 528 -6.93 0.86 -28.59
N ALA A 529 -7.74 1.45 -29.45
CA ALA A 529 -8.81 0.75 -30.16
C ALA A 529 -8.59 0.86 -31.66
N SER A 530 -8.68 -0.25 -32.39
CA SER A 530 -8.58 -0.26 -33.84
C SER A 530 -9.97 -0.45 -34.46
N LEU A 531 -10.47 0.58 -35.12
CA LEU A 531 -11.61 0.46 -36.02
C LEU A 531 -11.14 -0.18 -37.32
N GLY A 532 -11.86 -1.20 -37.78
CA GLY A 532 -11.58 -1.84 -39.07
C GLY A 532 -11.75 -0.88 -40.25
N ALA A 533 -11.57 -1.41 -41.46
CA ALA A 533 -11.82 -0.68 -42.69
C ALA A 533 -13.31 -0.30 -42.78
N LEU A 534 -13.63 0.96 -42.53
CA LEU A 534 -14.98 1.49 -42.55
C LEU A 534 -15.19 2.40 -43.79
N PRO A 535 -16.40 2.38 -44.41
CA PRO A 535 -16.79 3.31 -45.45
C PRO A 535 -16.75 4.79 -45.00
N ALA A 536 -16.90 5.70 -45.97
CA ALA A 536 -17.09 7.10 -45.64
C ALA A 536 -18.42 7.28 -44.90
N GLY A 537 -18.41 8.07 -43.84
CA GLY A 537 -19.54 8.24 -42.94
C GLY A 537 -19.15 8.80 -41.58
N THR A 538 -20.15 9.04 -40.75
CA THR A 538 -19.96 9.41 -39.35
C THR A 538 -20.33 8.23 -38.47
N TYR A 539 -19.43 7.88 -37.56
CA TYR A 539 -19.57 6.79 -36.62
C TYR A 539 -19.51 7.33 -35.20
N LEU A 540 -20.36 6.80 -34.33
CA LEU A 540 -20.32 7.03 -32.89
C LEU A 540 -19.61 5.85 -32.24
N VAL A 541 -18.64 6.14 -31.38
CA VAL A 541 -17.87 5.15 -30.63
C VAL A 541 -18.09 5.39 -29.15
N ASP A 542 -18.84 4.52 -28.50
CA ASP A 542 -19.11 4.57 -27.07
C ASP A 542 -18.08 3.74 -26.30
N TRP A 543 -17.61 4.25 -25.16
CA TRP A 543 -16.58 3.60 -24.35
C TRP A 543 -17.15 3.06 -23.03
N ASP A 544 -17.03 1.75 -22.85
CA ASP A 544 -17.37 1.04 -21.62
C ASP A 544 -16.07 0.61 -20.91
N VAL A 545 -15.87 1.03 -19.66
CA VAL A 545 -14.71 0.64 -18.87
C VAL A 545 -15.20 -0.14 -17.66
N TRP A 546 -14.53 -1.24 -17.34
CA TRP A 546 -14.79 -2.11 -16.20
C TRP A 546 -13.58 -2.12 -15.28
N ASN A 547 -13.81 -2.20 -13.99
CA ASN A 547 -12.77 -2.35 -12.99
C ASN A 547 -12.76 -3.73 -12.34
N SER A 548 -11.74 -3.98 -11.51
CA SER A 548 -11.52 -5.24 -10.78
C SER A 548 -12.66 -5.61 -9.83
N ASN A 549 -13.51 -4.67 -9.44
CA ASN A 549 -14.70 -4.91 -8.61
C ASN A 549 -15.91 -5.33 -9.45
N GLY A 550 -15.76 -5.44 -10.78
CA GLY A 550 -16.84 -5.78 -11.70
C GLY A 550 -17.82 -4.64 -11.95
N LEU A 551 -17.44 -3.40 -11.67
CA LEU A 551 -18.28 -2.22 -11.88
C LEU A 551 -17.83 -1.46 -13.12
N SER A 552 -18.80 -0.98 -13.90
CA SER A 552 -18.56 -0.15 -15.08
C SER A 552 -18.71 1.34 -14.80
N ASN A 553 -18.16 2.16 -15.69
CA ASN A 553 -18.42 3.60 -15.71
C ASN A 553 -19.93 3.92 -15.71
N LEU A 554 -20.34 4.95 -14.96
CA LEU A 554 -21.73 5.40 -14.88
C LEU A 554 -22.24 6.00 -16.20
N THR A 555 -21.34 6.60 -16.97
CA THR A 555 -21.65 7.23 -18.25
C THR A 555 -20.56 6.87 -19.24
N ALA A 556 -20.97 6.29 -20.37
CA ALA A 556 -20.09 6.03 -21.50
C ALA A 556 -19.85 7.33 -22.27
N PRO A 557 -18.61 7.86 -22.33
CA PRO A 557 -18.32 8.96 -23.24
C PRO A 557 -18.43 8.45 -24.69
N THR A 558 -18.80 9.34 -25.59
CA THR A 558 -18.94 9.04 -27.02
C THR A 558 -17.92 9.83 -27.82
N THR A 559 -17.14 9.14 -28.66
CA THR A 559 -16.25 9.74 -29.65
C THR A 559 -16.91 9.72 -31.02
N THR A 560 -16.91 10.86 -31.72
CA THR A 560 -17.40 10.95 -33.11
C THR A 560 -16.25 10.74 -34.08
N VAL A 561 -16.36 9.75 -34.97
CA VAL A 561 -15.38 9.48 -36.02
C VAL A 561 -15.99 9.80 -37.38
N THR A 562 -15.44 10.80 -38.08
CA THR A 562 -15.87 11.17 -39.43
C THR A 562 -14.84 10.69 -40.46
N LEU A 563 -15.26 9.76 -41.32
CA LEU A 563 -14.47 9.21 -42.41
C LEU A 563 -14.86 9.86 -43.73
N SER A 564 -13.91 10.53 -44.37
CA SER A 564 -14.12 11.14 -45.69
C SER A 564 -13.70 10.16 -46.79
N ALA A 565 -14.42 10.14 -47.91
CA ALA A 565 -14.03 9.33 -49.05
C ALA A 565 -12.59 9.68 -49.50
N PRO A 566 -11.79 8.70 -49.96
CA PRO A 566 -10.49 8.99 -50.55
C PRO A 566 -10.70 9.96 -51.71
N SER A 567 -10.08 11.14 -51.66
CA SER A 567 -10.00 11.98 -52.85
C SER A 567 -9.19 11.22 -53.89
N ALA A 568 -9.78 10.94 -55.05
CA ALA A 568 -9.01 10.46 -56.19
C ALA A 568 -7.79 11.37 -56.41
N PRO A 569 -6.59 10.84 -56.72
CA PRO A 569 -5.47 11.69 -57.07
C PRO A 569 -5.93 12.57 -58.23
N ALA A 570 -5.90 13.88 -58.04
CA ALA A 570 -6.24 14.81 -59.08
C ALA A 570 -5.37 14.47 -60.30
N GLY A 571 -6.02 14.13 -61.41
CA GLY A 571 -5.37 14.11 -62.71
C GLY A 571 -4.64 15.44 -62.89
N VAL A 572 -3.41 15.36 -63.37
CA VAL A 572 -2.50 16.50 -63.52
C VAL A 572 -3.00 17.37 -64.68
N ASP A 573 -4.07 18.13 -64.46
CA ASP A 573 -4.42 19.26 -65.31
C ASP A 573 -3.94 20.54 -64.62
N GLY A 574 -2.96 21.17 -65.26
CA GLY A 574 -2.22 22.33 -64.78
C GLY A 574 -3.08 23.59 -64.63
N GLY A 575 -3.89 23.65 -63.58
CA GLY A 575 -4.49 24.87 -63.07
C GLY A 575 -3.96 25.15 -61.67
N ALA A 576 -3.11 26.16 -61.52
CA ALA A 576 -2.68 26.66 -60.22
C ALA A 576 -3.90 27.06 -59.37
N ALA A 577 -4.32 26.17 -58.48
CA ALA A 577 -5.34 26.47 -57.49
C ALA A 577 -4.71 27.39 -56.43
N THR A 578 -5.04 28.67 -56.49
CA THR A 578 -4.73 29.66 -55.45
C THR A 578 -5.32 29.19 -54.11
N PRO A 579 -4.53 29.06 -53.03
CA PRO A 579 -5.05 28.67 -51.73
C PRO A 579 -6.05 29.70 -51.22
N ARG A 580 -7.35 29.37 -51.16
CA ARG A 580 -8.34 30.18 -50.44
C ARG A 580 -8.17 29.93 -48.94
N GLY A 581 -7.16 30.56 -48.33
CA GLY A 581 -6.95 30.56 -46.88
C GLY A 581 -5.48 30.67 -46.45
N ILE A 582 -5.23 31.38 -45.35
CA ILE A 582 -3.92 31.41 -44.68
C ILE A 582 -3.82 30.23 -43.70
N SER A 583 -2.71 29.49 -43.70
CA SER A 583 -2.45 28.44 -42.71
C SER A 583 -1.03 28.53 -42.18
N LEU A 584 -0.88 28.39 -40.86
CA LEU A 584 0.41 28.39 -40.17
C LEU A 584 0.59 27.07 -39.44
N ARG A 585 1.70 26.38 -39.73
CA ARG A 585 2.20 25.23 -38.99
C ARG A 585 3.52 25.60 -38.32
N LEU A 586 3.75 25.09 -37.12
CA LEU A 586 5.00 25.26 -36.39
C LEU A 586 5.44 23.93 -35.77
N GLY A 587 6.75 23.71 -35.66
CA GLY A 587 7.28 22.51 -35.01
C GLY A 587 8.80 22.46 -34.95
N PRO A 588 9.38 21.66 -34.03
CA PRO A 588 8.70 20.87 -33.00
C PRO A 588 8.06 21.73 -31.88
N SER A 589 6.96 21.26 -31.29
CA SER A 589 6.32 21.88 -30.11
C SER A 589 5.75 20.76 -29.22
N PRO A 590 6.31 20.50 -28.02
CA PRO A 590 7.41 21.23 -27.39
C PRO A 590 8.74 21.10 -28.16
N GLY A 591 9.49 22.20 -28.30
CA GLY A 591 10.78 22.24 -28.97
C GLY A 591 11.93 22.54 -28.00
N ASP A 592 13.13 22.03 -28.30
CA ASP A 592 14.40 22.15 -27.56
C ASP A 592 15.10 23.51 -27.72
N GLY A 593 14.41 24.48 -28.33
CA GLY A 593 14.91 25.84 -28.57
C GLY A 593 14.71 26.29 -30.02
N SER A 594 14.77 25.40 -31.01
CA SER A 594 14.54 25.79 -32.42
C SER A 594 13.15 25.40 -32.91
N VAL A 595 12.42 26.37 -33.46
CA VAL A 595 11.06 26.21 -34.00
C VAL A 595 11.05 26.61 -35.46
N ARG A 596 10.55 25.72 -36.33
CA ARG A 596 10.33 26.03 -37.74
C ARG A 596 8.88 26.41 -37.98
N PHE A 597 8.67 27.46 -38.76
CA PHE A 597 7.36 27.91 -39.20
C PHE A 597 7.17 27.59 -40.68
N LEU A 598 5.97 27.12 -41.03
CA LEU A 598 5.51 26.92 -42.40
C LEU A 598 4.19 27.66 -42.58
N LEU A 599 4.23 28.72 -43.37
CA LEU A 599 3.09 29.53 -43.76
C LEU A 599 2.66 29.14 -45.17
N ARG A 600 1.37 28.81 -45.35
CA ARG A 600 0.73 28.78 -46.67
C ARG A 600 -0.22 29.95 -46.80
N GLY A 601 -0.18 30.65 -47.94
CA GLY A 601 -1.01 31.80 -48.20
C GLY A 601 -1.10 32.10 -49.70
N GLU A 602 -1.76 33.20 -50.05
CA GLU A 602 -1.85 33.65 -51.44
C GLU A 602 -0.48 34.09 -51.96
N ALA A 603 -0.13 33.66 -53.18
CA ALA A 603 1.15 33.98 -53.80
C ALA A 603 1.32 35.50 -53.95
N GLY A 604 2.46 36.03 -53.51
CA GLY A 604 2.75 37.47 -53.53
C GLY A 604 2.25 38.25 -52.31
N ALA A 605 1.54 37.61 -51.38
CA ALA A 605 1.11 38.27 -50.14
C ALA A 605 2.29 38.56 -49.20
N GLU A 606 2.24 39.74 -48.57
CA GLU A 606 3.25 40.22 -47.63
C GLU A 606 2.61 40.60 -46.29
N GLY A 607 3.38 40.44 -45.22
CA GLY A 607 2.90 40.68 -43.87
C GLY A 607 3.95 40.45 -42.79
N HIS A 608 3.51 40.30 -41.55
CA HIS A 608 4.38 40.17 -40.38
C HIS A 608 4.08 38.90 -39.60
N ALA A 609 5.13 38.24 -39.12
CA ALA A 609 5.05 37.17 -38.13
C ALA A 609 5.64 37.67 -36.82
N SER A 610 5.02 37.35 -35.69
CA SER A 610 5.43 37.77 -34.35
C SER A 610 5.27 36.64 -33.35
N VAL A 611 6.12 36.57 -32.33
CA VAL A 611 5.96 35.72 -31.15
C VAL A 611 5.70 36.58 -29.93
N PHE A 612 4.74 36.21 -29.10
CA PHE A 612 4.38 36.89 -27.85
C PHE A 612 4.47 35.94 -26.67
N ASP A 613 4.81 36.46 -25.49
CA ASP A 613 4.64 35.72 -24.23
C ASP A 613 3.18 35.77 -23.75
N VAL A 614 2.86 35.06 -22.66
CA VAL A 614 1.50 35.02 -22.09
C VAL A 614 0.99 36.38 -21.58
N ALA A 615 1.88 37.35 -21.34
CA ALA A 615 1.53 38.71 -20.96
C ALA A 615 1.28 39.61 -22.18
N GLY A 616 1.42 39.08 -23.40
CA GLY A 616 1.24 39.82 -24.65
C GLY A 616 2.45 40.66 -25.06
N ARG A 617 3.60 40.50 -24.39
CA ARG A 617 4.84 41.22 -24.76
C ARG A 617 5.45 40.58 -26.01
N LEU A 618 5.87 41.41 -26.95
CA LEU A 618 6.54 40.97 -28.18
C LEU A 618 7.93 40.41 -27.87
N VAL A 619 8.19 39.20 -28.37
CA VAL A 619 9.43 38.45 -28.15
C VAL A 619 10.31 38.45 -29.40
N ALA A 620 9.71 38.16 -30.56
CA ALA A 620 10.42 38.13 -31.85
C ALA A 620 9.48 38.55 -32.99
N ARG A 621 10.02 39.11 -34.07
CA ARG A 621 9.24 39.56 -35.25
C ARG A 621 10.01 39.37 -36.56
N TRP A 622 9.29 38.99 -37.61
CA TRP A 622 9.79 38.85 -38.98
C TRP A 622 8.85 39.50 -39.99
N THR A 623 9.40 39.96 -41.11
CA THR A 623 8.63 40.26 -42.32
C THR A 623 8.57 39.00 -43.16
N VAL A 624 7.36 38.56 -43.52
CA VAL A 624 7.14 37.31 -44.27
C VAL A 624 6.46 37.62 -45.59
N ARG A 625 7.05 37.10 -46.68
CA ARG A 625 6.49 37.12 -48.03
C ARG A 625 6.16 35.69 -48.46
N VAL A 626 5.00 35.51 -49.07
CA VAL A 626 4.61 34.23 -49.67
C VAL A 626 5.10 34.20 -51.12
N PRO A 627 6.07 33.35 -51.47
CA PRO A 627 6.57 33.24 -52.84
C PRO A 627 5.51 32.66 -53.79
N SER A 628 5.82 32.64 -55.09
CA SER A 628 4.93 32.10 -56.13
C SER A 628 4.51 30.63 -55.90
N THR A 629 5.24 29.89 -55.06
CA THR A 629 4.91 28.52 -54.66
C THR A 629 3.78 28.42 -53.62
N GLY A 630 3.34 29.55 -53.05
CA GLY A 630 2.29 29.60 -52.03
C GLY A 630 2.72 29.16 -50.63
N VAL A 631 4.02 28.89 -50.42
CA VAL A 631 4.58 28.39 -49.15
C VAL A 631 5.81 29.19 -48.75
N SER A 632 5.83 29.71 -47.52
CA SER A 632 6.97 30.39 -46.92
C SER A 632 7.42 29.67 -45.64
N THR A 633 8.72 29.53 -45.44
CA THR A 633 9.29 28.87 -44.25
C THR A 633 10.39 29.71 -43.64
N TRP A 634 10.39 29.82 -42.31
CA TRP A 634 11.47 30.46 -41.54
C TRP A 634 11.64 29.74 -40.20
N ALA A 635 12.69 30.06 -39.47
CA ALA A 635 12.98 29.45 -38.17
C ALA A 635 13.18 30.53 -37.09
N TRP A 636 12.94 30.13 -35.85
CA TRP A 636 13.27 30.87 -34.64
C TRP A 636 14.09 29.97 -33.73
N ASP A 637 15.13 30.51 -33.11
CA ASP A 637 16.08 29.85 -32.23
C ASP A 637 15.75 30.03 -30.73
N GLY A 638 14.58 30.60 -30.43
CA GLY A 638 14.14 30.81 -29.06
C GLY A 638 14.87 31.97 -28.37
N ALA A 639 15.38 32.93 -29.13
CA ALA A 639 15.94 34.19 -28.61
C ALA A 639 14.96 35.36 -28.74
N ASP A 640 15.03 36.32 -27.84
CA ASP A 640 14.28 37.59 -27.93
C ASP A 640 14.97 38.61 -28.85
N GLY A 641 14.42 39.82 -28.94
CA GLY A 641 14.96 40.90 -29.77
C GLY A 641 16.38 41.37 -29.41
N ASP A 642 16.85 41.06 -28.19
CA ASP A 642 18.20 41.39 -27.71
C ASP A 642 19.17 40.19 -27.86
N GLY A 643 18.70 39.08 -28.44
CA GLY A 643 19.47 37.85 -28.63
C GLY A 643 19.55 36.97 -27.38
N ALA A 644 18.80 37.28 -26.32
CA ALA A 644 18.79 36.50 -25.09
C ALA A 644 17.81 35.31 -25.19
N PRO A 645 18.17 34.13 -24.66
CA PRO A 645 17.29 32.97 -24.67
C PRO A 645 16.04 33.21 -23.80
N VAL A 646 14.85 32.99 -24.38
CA VAL A 646 13.57 33.07 -23.65
C VAL A 646 13.36 31.93 -22.64
N PRO A 647 12.68 32.14 -21.50
CA PRO A 647 12.43 31.09 -20.52
C PRO A 647 11.48 29.98 -21.03
N SER A 648 11.56 28.79 -20.44
CA SER A 648 10.59 27.70 -20.66
C SER A 648 9.18 28.18 -20.34
N GLY A 649 8.22 27.95 -21.24
CA GLY A 649 6.87 28.47 -21.06
C GLY A 649 6.01 28.46 -22.31
N LEU A 650 4.83 29.04 -22.17
CA LEU A 650 3.83 29.17 -23.24
C LEU A 650 4.02 30.48 -24.01
N TYR A 651 4.02 30.38 -25.34
CA TYR A 651 4.13 31.51 -26.26
C TYR A 651 3.05 31.43 -27.34
N PHE A 652 2.80 32.56 -28.00
CA PHE A 652 1.83 32.69 -29.09
C PHE A 652 2.52 33.23 -30.33
N ALA A 653 2.54 32.45 -31.41
CA ALA A 653 3.02 32.88 -32.72
C ALA A 653 1.83 33.39 -33.55
N THR A 654 1.89 34.64 -33.97
CA THR A 654 0.85 35.31 -34.76
C THR A 654 1.40 35.72 -36.12
N VAL A 655 0.65 35.47 -37.19
CA VAL A 655 0.95 35.97 -38.54
C VAL A 655 -0.20 36.84 -39.02
N GLU A 656 0.12 38.04 -39.46
CA GLU A 656 -0.78 38.98 -40.11
C GLU A 656 -0.40 39.07 -41.59
N LEU A 657 -1.29 38.66 -42.48
CA LEU A 657 -1.05 38.61 -43.93
C LEU A 657 -2.32 39.03 -44.67
N ALA A 658 -2.22 40.01 -45.57
CA ALA A 658 -3.35 40.49 -46.38
C ALA A 658 -4.64 40.78 -45.57
N GLY A 659 -4.50 41.40 -44.39
CA GLY A 659 -5.62 41.74 -43.50
C GLY A 659 -6.21 40.57 -42.71
N ARG A 660 -5.58 39.39 -42.72
CA ARG A 660 -5.98 38.23 -41.91
C ARG A 660 -4.94 37.91 -40.86
N THR A 661 -5.40 37.60 -39.65
CA THR A 661 -4.54 37.24 -38.52
C THR A 661 -4.75 35.78 -38.15
N ILE A 662 -3.66 35.02 -38.01
CA ILE A 662 -3.67 33.64 -37.52
C ILE A 662 -2.72 33.49 -36.35
N THR A 663 -3.22 32.97 -35.24
CA THR A 663 -2.42 32.74 -34.03
C THR A 663 -2.30 31.24 -33.74
N ARG A 664 -1.12 30.81 -33.28
CA ARG A 664 -0.82 29.43 -32.88
C ARG A 664 -0.09 29.41 -31.55
N ARG A 665 -0.44 28.43 -30.74
CA ARG A 665 0.20 28.15 -29.46
C ARG A 665 1.54 27.45 -29.70
N LEU A 666 2.57 27.87 -28.98
CA LEU A 666 3.93 27.35 -29.06
C LEU A 666 4.44 27.11 -27.64
N VAL A 667 4.98 25.92 -27.36
CA VAL A 667 5.59 25.59 -26.06
C VAL A 667 7.10 25.51 -26.24
N VAL A 668 7.83 26.30 -25.47
CA VAL A 668 9.30 26.23 -25.39
C VAL A 668 9.66 25.47 -24.13
N ALA A 669 10.45 24.40 -24.27
CA ALA A 669 10.95 23.61 -23.16
C ALA A 669 12.49 23.60 -23.21
N ARG A 670 13.12 24.26 -22.25
CA ARG A 670 14.56 24.27 -22.00
C ARG A 670 14.89 23.62 -20.67
#